data_AF-A0A8C4QV82-F1
#
_entry.id   AF-A0A8C4QV82-F1
#
_cell.length_a   1.000
_cell.length_b   1.000
_cell.length_c   1.000
_cell.angle_alpha   90.00
_cell.angle_beta   90.00
_cell.angle_gamma   90.00
#
_symmetry.space_group_name_H-M   'P 1'
#
loop_
_entity.id
_entity.type
_entity.pdbx_description
1 polymer ?
#
loop_
_entity_poly.entity_id
_entity_poly.type
_entity_poly.pdbx_seq_one_letter_code
_entity_poly.pdbx_strand_id
1 'polypeptide(L)'
;MARPCLSCLSPKVQHLLSLGQCAVGKDRIGPNGLLDWDRVQSLCYDHNQPGPQLDHCSTISSLGSIACHVHGFLMSQSVQTFEENYYRWLVWTNAPQVFIDSFEHLLNADDPVGTSICVLKNTAVLERALGDVYLLLGTECPFLLRDLLASTHLSTIFGSATMDLFRVLLGTPQGLNLRNILWHGFAAPQEIPRMYASLLLLMVASLGPSLHEFMQKMSLNSLAHRPSFVFSCLDEMHSFPSLRDDACILEHFVELSETSDFVLDSMRPYWRAALLAYEKKRFGDCVILCLPQLETGLRKVYTRVNECPERLLTAESDVLYTTFDEILAEKVNNSTNLLAEELGESMMDILLDLLTYQEGPRLRDHVSHGEVDLQKIPVEIAQHVLAVVVVLMHRFAVKTPCEKIHESLCDTITQANRYQSLFHPIGRLKRQITECTNSLDEWRSIPVPDGAPAECKIRGSEEMVQGRLNLMVLHSHEKSDVCANHGVTVGKSMAMEIPKRNEEAEREMDRLHCSHMCFSCLHLDTLRTMRSRHRSRGEMEQVTALRNIVKQCCQVSSQVLERTKRRYQQWLKKELHSRQRKTYSTMVDSLPRLHFTLKMTLCMAVAFLHSLGNSHTTRFQRNIKTLRTVLRCAENLAHHTNPEKNRWHDVRCVTLQMNTTLHDAVHHTRLEER
;
A
#
# COMPACT_ATOMS: atom_id res chain seq x y z
N MET A 1 -29.59 -24.61 9.63
CA MET A 1 -28.19 -25.06 9.45
C MET A 1 -27.95 -25.21 7.96
N ALA A 2 -27.16 -24.32 7.36
CA ALA A 2 -26.77 -24.43 5.95
C ALA A 2 -25.91 -25.69 5.76
N ARG A 3 -26.05 -26.39 4.62
CA ARG A 3 -25.17 -27.50 4.26
C ARG A 3 -23.71 -27.00 4.24
N PRO A 4 -22.72 -27.81 4.67
CA PRO A 4 -21.32 -27.42 4.55
C PRO A 4 -21.02 -27.08 3.08
N CYS A 5 -20.44 -25.90 2.86
CA CYS A 5 -19.98 -25.47 1.54
C CYS A 5 -18.78 -26.36 1.17
N LEU A 6 -19.01 -27.33 0.28
CA LEU A 6 -17.98 -28.27 -0.17
C LEU A 6 -16.95 -27.60 -1.10
N SER A 7 -17.34 -26.53 -1.78
CA SER A 7 -16.52 -25.78 -2.75
C SER A 7 -17.01 -24.34 -2.85
N CYS A 8 -16.08 -23.38 -2.98
CA CYS A 8 -16.39 -21.98 -3.28
C CYS A 8 -16.30 -21.65 -4.78
N LEU A 9 -16.18 -22.68 -5.65
CA LEU A 9 -16.21 -22.55 -7.11
C LEU A 9 -17.65 -22.70 -7.62
N SER A 10 -18.07 -21.84 -8.55
CA SER A 10 -19.40 -21.98 -9.15
C SER A 10 -19.48 -23.20 -10.07
N PRO A 11 -20.69 -23.75 -10.33
CA PRO A 11 -20.87 -24.86 -11.26
C PRO A 11 -20.28 -24.58 -12.65
N LYS A 12 -20.29 -23.31 -13.10
CA LYS A 12 -19.70 -22.91 -14.38
C LYS A 12 -18.18 -23.00 -14.36
N VAL A 13 -17.53 -22.56 -13.29
CA VAL A 13 -16.07 -22.69 -13.13
C VAL A 13 -15.66 -24.16 -13.01
N GLN A 14 -16.41 -24.95 -12.24
CA GLN A 14 -16.18 -26.40 -12.15
C GLN A 14 -16.31 -27.08 -13.52
N HIS A 15 -17.32 -26.69 -14.31
CA HIS A 15 -17.48 -27.17 -15.68
C HIS A 15 -16.26 -26.83 -16.56
N LEU A 16 -15.80 -25.57 -16.55
CA LEU A 16 -14.60 -25.16 -17.31
C LEU A 16 -13.36 -25.98 -16.91
N LEU A 17 -13.16 -26.23 -15.61
CA LEU A 17 -12.04 -27.06 -15.13
C LEU A 17 -12.15 -28.51 -15.62
N SER A 18 -13.36 -29.07 -15.68
CA SER A 18 -13.61 -30.43 -16.18
C SER A 18 -13.41 -30.60 -17.68
N LEU A 19 -13.67 -29.56 -18.49
CA LEU A 19 -13.53 -29.62 -19.96
C LEU A 19 -12.11 -29.99 -20.38
N GLY A 20 -11.10 -29.55 -19.64
CA GLY A 20 -9.70 -29.90 -19.92
C GLY A 20 -9.28 -31.27 -19.41
N GLN A 21 -9.99 -31.86 -18.43
CA GLN A 21 -9.65 -33.16 -17.86
C GLN A 21 -10.09 -34.34 -18.74
N CYS A 22 -11.12 -34.15 -19.56
CA CYS A 22 -11.65 -35.21 -20.43
C CYS A 22 -10.85 -35.40 -21.73
N ALA A 23 -9.72 -34.73 -21.91
CA ALA A 23 -8.99 -34.71 -23.17
C ALA A 23 -7.84 -35.73 -23.21
N VAL A 24 -7.73 -36.48 -24.30
CA VAL A 24 -6.58 -37.38 -24.56
C VAL A 24 -5.33 -36.54 -24.77
N GLY A 25 -4.21 -36.90 -24.14
CA GLY A 25 -2.95 -36.17 -24.24
C GLY A 25 -2.46 -35.99 -25.67
N LYS A 26 -2.17 -34.76 -26.10
CA LYS A 26 -1.56 -34.45 -27.41
C LYS A 26 -0.12 -34.03 -27.22
N ASP A 27 0.80 -34.72 -27.89
CA ASP A 27 2.20 -34.33 -27.93
C ASP A 27 2.38 -33.01 -28.70
N ARG A 28 2.90 -32.03 -27.98
CA ARG A 28 3.25 -30.67 -28.44
C ARG A 28 4.59 -30.21 -27.86
N ILE A 29 5.39 -31.15 -27.36
CA ILE A 29 6.72 -30.87 -26.84
C ILE A 29 7.70 -31.06 -27.99
N GLY A 30 8.50 -30.04 -28.26
CA GLY A 30 9.55 -30.08 -29.26
C GLY A 30 10.73 -30.95 -28.81
N PRO A 31 11.68 -31.25 -29.72
CA PRO A 31 12.87 -32.04 -29.40
C PRO A 31 13.78 -31.39 -28.35
N ASN A 32 13.62 -30.10 -28.10
CA ASN A 32 14.32 -29.34 -27.06
C ASN A 32 13.65 -29.41 -25.68
N GLY A 33 12.58 -30.20 -25.52
CA GLY A 33 11.82 -30.33 -24.27
C GLY A 33 10.90 -29.14 -23.95
N LEU A 34 10.77 -28.15 -24.85
CA LEU A 34 9.90 -26.98 -24.71
C LEU A 34 8.63 -27.12 -25.55
N LEU A 35 7.64 -26.25 -25.35
CA LEU A 35 6.45 -26.23 -26.20
C LEU A 35 6.80 -25.76 -27.61
N ASP A 36 6.32 -26.50 -28.60
CA ASP A 36 6.33 -26.08 -30.00
C ASP A 36 5.14 -25.12 -30.24
N TRP A 37 5.41 -23.82 -30.19
CA TRP A 37 4.37 -22.80 -30.32
C TRP A 37 3.61 -22.93 -31.64
N ASP A 38 4.27 -23.21 -32.76
CA ASP A 38 3.59 -23.34 -34.06
C ASP A 38 2.54 -24.47 -34.04
N ARG A 39 2.89 -25.63 -33.45
CA ARG A 39 1.95 -26.76 -33.29
C ARG A 39 0.86 -26.51 -32.24
N VAL A 40 1.10 -25.60 -31.29
CA VAL A 40 0.12 -25.19 -30.27
C VAL A 40 -0.87 -24.17 -30.83
N GLN A 41 -0.41 -23.23 -31.66
CA GLN A 41 -1.24 -22.18 -32.26
C GLN A 41 -2.33 -22.73 -33.18
N SER A 42 -2.06 -23.82 -33.90
CA SER A 42 -3.01 -24.47 -34.81
C SER A 42 -4.27 -25.03 -34.13
N LEU A 43 -4.37 -24.92 -32.79
CA LEU A 43 -5.48 -25.39 -31.98
C LEU A 43 -6.36 -24.26 -31.42
N CYS A 44 -5.90 -23.01 -31.49
CA CYS A 44 -6.53 -21.87 -30.80
C CYS A 44 -7.56 -21.13 -31.66
N TYR A 45 -7.43 -21.21 -32.99
CA TYR A 45 -8.29 -20.47 -33.91
C TYR A 45 -9.04 -21.44 -34.82
N ASP A 46 -10.37 -21.31 -34.87
CA ASP A 46 -11.17 -22.00 -35.88
C ASP A 46 -10.99 -21.29 -37.22
N HIS A 47 -10.19 -21.89 -38.10
CA HIS A 47 -9.95 -21.36 -39.45
C HIS A 47 -11.21 -21.30 -40.33
N ASN A 48 -12.35 -21.84 -39.86
CA ASN A 48 -13.61 -21.86 -40.60
C ASN A 48 -14.56 -20.70 -40.28
N GLN A 49 -14.24 -19.81 -39.32
CA GLN A 49 -15.08 -18.63 -39.00
C GLN A 49 -14.47 -17.31 -39.50
N PRO A 50 -15.30 -16.35 -39.97
CA PRO A 50 -14.82 -15.05 -40.42
C PRO A 50 -14.42 -14.15 -39.24
N GLY A 51 -13.11 -14.08 -38.99
CA GLY A 51 -12.47 -13.23 -37.97
C GLY A 51 -11.89 -14.05 -36.80
N PRO A 52 -10.80 -13.60 -36.15
CA PRO A 52 -10.20 -14.33 -35.03
C PRO A 52 -11.03 -14.11 -33.75
N GLN A 53 -12.17 -14.80 -33.62
CA GLN A 53 -12.84 -14.93 -32.32
C GLN A 53 -12.31 -16.17 -31.60
N LEU A 54 -11.76 -15.97 -30.40
CA LEU A 54 -11.27 -17.03 -29.54
C LEU A 54 -12.45 -17.72 -28.84
N ASP A 55 -12.74 -18.97 -29.21
CA ASP A 55 -13.67 -19.80 -28.47
C ASP A 55 -12.98 -20.38 -27.23
N HIS A 56 -13.36 -19.86 -26.06
CA HIS A 56 -12.74 -20.22 -24.79
C HIS A 56 -12.96 -21.70 -24.43
N CYS A 57 -14.13 -22.27 -24.72
CA CYS A 57 -14.44 -23.65 -24.33
C CYS A 57 -13.61 -24.65 -25.13
N SER A 58 -13.56 -24.53 -26.47
CA SER A 58 -12.73 -25.39 -27.30
C SER A 58 -11.24 -25.20 -27.04
N THR A 59 -10.81 -23.95 -26.76
CA THR A 59 -9.43 -23.65 -26.37
C THR A 59 -9.07 -24.33 -25.05
N ILE A 60 -9.96 -24.31 -24.03
CA ILE A 60 -9.74 -25.00 -22.75
C ILE A 60 -9.62 -26.51 -22.94
N SER A 61 -10.49 -27.13 -23.74
CA SER A 61 -10.38 -28.56 -24.03
C SER A 61 -9.07 -28.91 -24.73
N SER A 62 -8.62 -28.06 -25.67
CA SER A 62 -7.33 -28.24 -26.35
C SER A 62 -6.14 -28.03 -25.41
N LEU A 63 -6.21 -27.04 -24.53
CA LEU A 63 -5.21 -26.80 -23.49
C LEU A 63 -5.13 -27.97 -22.51
N GLY A 64 -6.26 -28.56 -22.11
CA GLY A 64 -6.30 -29.74 -21.25
C GLY A 64 -5.57 -30.94 -21.83
N SER A 65 -5.73 -31.17 -23.13
CA SER A 65 -5.00 -32.20 -23.88
C SER A 65 -3.48 -32.00 -23.83
N ILE A 66 -3.02 -30.75 -24.01
CA ILE A 66 -1.60 -30.42 -23.93
C ILE A 66 -1.12 -30.55 -22.48
N ALA A 67 -1.88 -30.01 -21.53
CA ALA A 67 -1.57 -30.04 -20.11
C ALA A 67 -1.39 -31.46 -19.59
N CYS A 68 -2.26 -32.39 -20.00
CA CYS A 68 -2.16 -33.80 -19.62
C CYS A 68 -0.83 -34.42 -20.08
N HIS A 69 -0.44 -34.18 -21.34
CA HIS A 69 0.82 -34.68 -21.88
C HIS A 69 2.04 -34.02 -21.21
N VAL A 70 2.02 -32.69 -21.05
CA VAL A 70 3.07 -31.93 -20.36
C VAL A 70 3.24 -32.38 -18.92
N HIS A 71 2.14 -32.65 -18.21
CA HIS A 71 2.19 -33.16 -16.85
C HIS A 71 2.88 -34.52 -16.80
N GLY A 72 2.49 -35.48 -17.64
CA GLY A 72 3.15 -36.79 -17.70
C GLY A 72 4.65 -36.68 -18.01
N PHE A 73 5.01 -35.81 -18.96
CA PHE A 73 6.41 -35.54 -19.30
C PHE A 73 7.19 -34.94 -18.11
N LEU A 74 6.69 -33.88 -17.48
CA LEU A 74 7.39 -33.23 -16.37
C LEU A 74 7.48 -34.14 -15.13
N MET A 75 6.42 -34.89 -14.81
CA MET A 75 6.44 -35.83 -13.67
C MET A 75 7.41 -37.01 -13.86
N SER A 76 7.88 -37.25 -15.09
CA SER A 76 8.93 -38.23 -15.36
C SER A 76 10.35 -37.71 -15.09
N GLN A 77 10.51 -36.41 -14.79
CA GLN A 77 11.81 -35.78 -14.57
C GLN A 77 12.14 -35.59 -13.09
N SER A 78 13.43 -35.55 -12.77
CA SER A 78 13.92 -35.13 -11.45
C SER A 78 14.03 -33.61 -11.35
N VAL A 79 14.08 -33.05 -10.13
CA VAL A 79 14.31 -31.61 -9.91
C VAL A 79 15.61 -31.15 -10.58
N GLN A 80 16.68 -31.92 -10.44
CA GLN A 80 17.98 -31.63 -11.07
C GLN A 80 17.86 -31.60 -12.60
N THR A 81 17.20 -32.58 -13.20
CA THR A 81 17.00 -32.63 -14.65
C THR A 81 16.16 -31.46 -15.15
N PHE A 82 15.12 -31.08 -14.40
CA PHE A 82 14.31 -29.90 -14.71
C PHE A 82 15.15 -28.62 -14.64
N GLU A 83 15.95 -28.46 -13.59
CA GLU A 83 16.84 -27.30 -13.44
C GLU A 83 17.86 -27.21 -14.58
N GLU A 84 18.58 -28.29 -14.87
CA GLU A 84 19.56 -28.35 -15.96
C GLU A 84 18.96 -27.98 -17.33
N ASN A 85 17.71 -28.41 -17.60
CA ASN A 85 17.06 -28.19 -18.88
C ASN A 85 16.41 -26.80 -19.00
N TYR A 86 15.82 -26.28 -17.92
CA TYR A 86 14.93 -25.11 -18.00
C TYR A 86 15.47 -23.86 -17.31
N TYR A 87 16.45 -23.95 -16.40
CA TYR A 87 16.95 -22.78 -15.65
C TYR A 87 17.35 -21.64 -16.57
N ARG A 88 18.13 -21.92 -17.63
CA ARG A 88 18.59 -20.93 -18.61
C ARG A 88 17.43 -20.21 -19.32
N TRP A 89 16.29 -20.88 -19.45
CA TRP A 89 15.08 -20.36 -20.11
C TRP A 89 14.14 -19.66 -19.14
N LEU A 90 14.46 -19.66 -17.85
CA LEU A 90 13.70 -18.99 -16.78
C LEU A 90 14.43 -17.76 -16.24
N VAL A 91 15.72 -17.56 -16.56
CA VAL A 91 16.52 -16.41 -16.08
C VAL A 91 15.88 -15.06 -16.40
N TRP A 92 15.17 -14.94 -17.54
CA TRP A 92 14.49 -13.70 -17.93
C TRP A 92 13.39 -13.27 -16.95
N THR A 93 12.94 -14.15 -16.05
CA THR A 93 11.96 -13.84 -15.01
C THR A 93 12.57 -13.12 -13.80
N ASN A 94 13.90 -13.03 -13.74
CA ASN A 94 14.67 -12.56 -12.58
C ASN A 94 14.45 -13.39 -11.29
N ALA A 95 13.73 -14.51 -11.35
CA ALA A 95 13.48 -15.41 -10.23
C ALA A 95 13.35 -16.89 -10.67
N PRO A 96 14.33 -17.46 -11.41
CA PRO A 96 14.24 -18.82 -11.93
C PRO A 96 14.05 -19.87 -10.83
N GLN A 97 14.65 -19.67 -9.65
CA GLN A 97 14.55 -20.58 -8.52
C GLN A 97 13.10 -20.79 -8.04
N VAL A 98 12.23 -19.78 -8.18
CA VAL A 98 10.81 -19.90 -7.81
C VAL A 98 10.11 -20.99 -8.62
N PHE A 99 10.47 -21.17 -9.88
CA PHE A 99 9.92 -22.20 -10.76
C PHE A 99 10.49 -23.59 -10.43
N ILE A 100 11.77 -23.67 -10.05
CA ILE A 100 12.39 -24.92 -9.59
C ILE A 100 11.72 -25.40 -8.30
N ASP A 101 11.59 -24.52 -7.30
CA ASP A 101 10.91 -24.82 -6.03
C ASP A 101 9.44 -25.23 -6.28
N SER A 102 8.77 -24.56 -7.24
CA SER A 102 7.39 -24.88 -7.61
C SER A 102 7.26 -26.25 -8.29
N PHE A 103 8.27 -26.68 -9.05
CA PHE A 103 8.31 -28.02 -9.63
C PHE A 103 8.53 -29.09 -8.56
N GLU A 104 9.38 -28.83 -7.55
CA GLU A 104 9.56 -29.73 -6.40
C GLU A 104 8.23 -29.95 -5.64
N HIS A 105 7.46 -28.88 -5.40
CA HIS A 105 6.12 -28.98 -4.83
C HIS A 105 5.18 -29.84 -5.68
N LEU A 106 5.27 -29.74 -7.01
CA LEU A 106 4.47 -30.55 -7.91
C LEU A 106 4.91 -32.01 -7.99
N LEU A 107 6.16 -32.37 -7.65
CA LEU A 107 6.57 -33.78 -7.61
C LEU A 107 6.03 -34.49 -6.37
N ASN A 108 5.85 -33.78 -5.26
CA ASN A 108 5.29 -34.35 -4.05
C ASN A 108 3.78 -34.58 -4.19
N ALA A 109 3.38 -35.81 -4.52
CA ALA A 109 1.98 -36.16 -4.69
C ALA A 109 1.14 -36.07 -3.41
N ASP A 110 1.79 -36.13 -2.25
CA ASP A 110 1.14 -36.02 -0.94
C ASP A 110 1.01 -34.57 -0.46
N ASP A 111 1.55 -33.59 -1.19
CA ASP A 111 1.38 -32.16 -0.88
C ASP A 111 -0.01 -31.68 -1.35
N PRO A 112 -1.00 -31.49 -0.45
CA PRO A 112 -2.35 -31.12 -0.84
C PRO A 112 -2.42 -29.73 -1.48
N VAL A 113 -1.45 -28.84 -1.19
CA VAL A 113 -1.45 -27.44 -1.65
C VAL A 113 -0.39 -27.19 -2.73
N GLY A 114 0.34 -28.22 -3.17
CA GLY A 114 1.44 -28.12 -4.13
C GLY A 114 1.03 -27.46 -5.45
N THR A 115 -0.16 -27.77 -5.98
CA THR A 115 -0.69 -27.09 -7.18
C THR A 115 -0.91 -25.60 -6.93
N SER A 116 -1.56 -25.27 -5.82
CA SER A 116 -1.96 -23.90 -5.50
C SER A 116 -0.74 -23.01 -5.27
N ILE A 117 0.24 -23.49 -4.49
CA ILE A 117 1.47 -22.73 -4.24
C ILE A 117 2.26 -22.50 -5.53
N CYS A 118 2.33 -23.50 -6.41
CA CYS A 118 2.96 -23.40 -7.72
C CYS A 118 2.29 -22.31 -8.58
N VAL A 119 0.96 -22.32 -8.70
CA VAL A 119 0.26 -21.29 -9.49
C VAL A 119 0.37 -19.90 -8.85
N LEU A 120 0.22 -19.77 -7.53
CA LEU A 120 0.35 -18.48 -6.84
C LEU A 120 1.74 -17.85 -7.07
N LYS A 121 2.80 -18.61 -6.84
CA LYS A 121 4.20 -18.17 -7.02
C LYS A 121 4.50 -17.82 -8.47
N ASN A 122 4.19 -18.74 -9.39
CA ASN A 122 4.55 -18.59 -10.79
C ASN A 122 3.77 -17.47 -11.48
N THR A 123 2.49 -17.26 -11.11
CA THR A 123 1.70 -16.15 -11.68
C THR A 123 2.18 -14.79 -11.22
N ALA A 124 2.56 -14.63 -9.94
CA ALA A 124 3.14 -13.39 -9.44
C ALA A 124 4.46 -13.06 -10.13
N VAL A 125 5.38 -14.03 -10.22
CA VAL A 125 6.67 -13.84 -10.91
C VAL A 125 6.48 -13.58 -12.41
N LEU A 126 5.58 -14.32 -13.07
CA LEU A 126 5.29 -14.12 -14.48
C LEU A 126 4.71 -12.73 -14.76
N GLU A 127 3.78 -12.24 -13.93
CA GLU A 127 3.19 -10.91 -14.07
C GLU A 127 4.27 -9.82 -13.99
N ARG A 128 5.19 -9.93 -13.02
CA ARG A 128 6.32 -9.02 -12.90
C ARG A 128 7.25 -9.09 -14.12
N ALA A 129 7.62 -10.30 -14.54
CA ALA A 129 8.54 -10.52 -15.65
C ALA A 129 7.98 -10.04 -16.99
N LEU A 130 6.70 -10.30 -17.27
CA LEU A 130 6.03 -9.81 -18.48
C LEU A 130 5.98 -8.28 -18.51
N GLY A 131 5.85 -7.62 -17.36
CA GLY A 131 5.90 -6.16 -17.30
C GLY A 131 7.30 -5.62 -17.62
N ASP A 132 8.37 -6.33 -17.25
CA ASP A 132 9.73 -5.96 -17.66
C ASP A 132 9.90 -6.12 -19.19
N VAL A 133 9.39 -7.22 -19.76
CA VAL A 133 9.40 -7.46 -21.22
C VAL A 133 8.57 -6.42 -21.97
N TYR A 134 7.41 -6.04 -21.43
CA TYR A 134 6.55 -5.01 -22.02
C TYR A 134 7.31 -3.68 -22.18
N LEU A 135 8.14 -3.31 -21.20
CA LEU A 135 8.92 -2.07 -21.21
C LEU A 135 10.07 -2.06 -22.24
N LEU A 136 10.32 -3.16 -22.96
CA LEU A 136 11.18 -3.14 -24.14
C LEU A 136 10.59 -2.30 -25.28
N LEU A 137 9.26 -2.23 -25.36
CA LEU A 137 8.54 -1.52 -26.42
C LEU A 137 7.62 -0.41 -25.90
N GLY A 138 7.08 -0.55 -24.69
CA GLY A 138 6.18 0.42 -24.06
C GLY A 138 6.88 1.38 -23.10
N THR A 139 6.16 2.42 -22.66
CA THR A 139 6.67 3.42 -21.70
C THR A 139 6.06 3.30 -20.31
N GLU A 140 4.79 2.88 -20.22
CA GLU A 140 4.07 2.66 -18.96
C GLU A 140 3.46 1.27 -18.95
N CYS A 141 3.90 0.43 -18.00
CA CYS A 141 3.41 -0.93 -17.86
C CYS A 141 1.95 -0.94 -17.37
N PRO A 142 1.04 -1.70 -18.02
CA PRO A 142 -0.30 -1.93 -17.51
C PRO A 142 -0.27 -2.47 -16.08
N PHE A 143 -1.20 -2.00 -15.23
CA PHE A 143 -1.29 -2.41 -13.83
C PHE A 143 -1.91 -3.80 -13.65
N LEU A 144 -2.86 -4.18 -14.52
CA LEU A 144 -3.55 -5.46 -14.43
C LEU A 144 -2.93 -6.50 -15.38
N LEU A 145 -2.66 -7.71 -14.87
CA LEU A 145 -2.20 -8.84 -15.70
C LEU A 145 -3.06 -9.05 -16.95
N ARG A 146 -4.39 -8.96 -16.84
CA ARG A 146 -5.29 -9.12 -17.99
C ARG A 146 -4.95 -8.14 -19.11
N ASP A 147 -4.69 -6.88 -18.77
CA ASP A 147 -4.42 -5.81 -19.74
C ASP A 147 -3.00 -5.95 -20.30
N LEU A 148 -2.06 -6.41 -19.47
CA LEU A 148 -0.71 -6.79 -19.89
C LEU A 148 -0.75 -7.92 -20.94
N LEU A 149 -1.49 -8.99 -20.65
CA LEU A 149 -1.65 -10.14 -21.55
C LEU A 149 -2.42 -9.79 -22.83
N ALA A 150 -3.28 -8.76 -22.82
CA ALA A 150 -3.99 -8.27 -23.99
C ALA A 150 -3.18 -7.24 -24.80
N SER A 151 -1.96 -6.89 -24.38
CA SER A 151 -1.18 -5.84 -25.03
C SER A 151 -0.58 -6.29 -26.36
N THR A 152 -0.64 -5.38 -27.34
CA THR A 152 0.00 -5.58 -28.66
C THR A 152 1.52 -5.66 -28.57
N HIS A 153 2.12 -5.00 -27.56
CA HIS A 153 3.56 -5.06 -27.29
C HIS A 153 4.01 -6.49 -27.01
N LEU A 154 3.36 -7.20 -26.08
CA LEU A 154 3.71 -8.59 -25.79
C LEU A 154 3.35 -9.53 -26.94
N SER A 155 2.22 -9.30 -27.63
CA SER A 155 1.89 -10.07 -28.83
C SER A 155 2.91 -9.91 -29.95
N THR A 156 3.59 -8.77 -30.05
CA THR A 156 4.68 -8.56 -31.03
C THR A 156 5.90 -9.42 -30.72
N ILE A 157 6.18 -9.67 -29.44
CA ILE A 157 7.34 -10.42 -28.98
C ILE A 157 7.06 -11.92 -28.97
N PHE A 158 5.90 -12.32 -28.42
CA PHE A 158 5.58 -13.73 -28.15
C PHE A 158 4.55 -14.34 -29.11
N GLY A 159 3.91 -13.53 -29.95
CA GLY A 159 2.80 -13.93 -30.82
C GLY A 159 1.44 -13.80 -30.12
N SER A 160 0.40 -13.43 -30.88
CA SER A 160 -0.96 -13.23 -30.35
C SER A 160 -1.55 -14.50 -29.75
N ALA A 161 -1.39 -15.62 -30.45
CA ALA A 161 -1.90 -16.92 -30.04
C ALA A 161 -1.34 -17.39 -28.69
N THR A 162 -0.02 -17.23 -28.50
CA THR A 162 0.66 -17.52 -27.23
C THR A 162 0.07 -16.68 -26.10
N MET A 163 -0.13 -15.38 -26.33
CA MET A 163 -0.72 -14.49 -25.34
C MET A 163 -2.18 -14.84 -25.05
N ASP A 164 -2.97 -15.20 -26.05
CA ASP A 164 -4.35 -15.64 -25.88
C ASP A 164 -4.45 -16.91 -25.04
N LEU A 165 -3.51 -17.85 -25.16
CA LEU A 165 -3.46 -19.03 -24.28
C LEU A 165 -3.19 -18.67 -22.82
N PHE A 166 -2.26 -17.74 -22.55
CA PHE A 166 -2.06 -17.22 -21.20
C PHE A 166 -3.30 -16.51 -20.68
N ARG A 167 -4.04 -15.78 -21.54
CA ARG A 167 -5.31 -15.14 -21.16
C ARG A 167 -6.36 -16.16 -20.75
N VAL A 168 -6.53 -17.23 -21.51
CA VAL A 168 -7.46 -18.33 -21.20
C VAL A 168 -7.05 -19.02 -19.91
N LEU A 169 -5.76 -19.29 -19.69
CA LEU A 169 -5.28 -19.98 -18.50
C LEU A 169 -5.37 -19.11 -17.23
N LEU A 170 -5.01 -17.83 -17.30
CA LEU A 170 -4.73 -16.99 -16.13
C LEU A 170 -5.64 -15.77 -15.95
N GLY A 171 -6.09 -15.15 -17.04
CA GLY A 171 -6.42 -13.71 -17.02
C GLY A 171 -7.87 -13.33 -17.32
N THR A 172 -8.62 -14.16 -18.04
CA THR A 172 -10.01 -13.84 -18.42
C THR A 172 -11.03 -14.64 -17.61
N PRO A 173 -12.08 -14.01 -17.08
CA PRO A 173 -13.20 -14.71 -16.45
C PRO A 173 -13.91 -15.73 -17.35
N GLN A 174 -13.84 -15.54 -18.68
CA GLN A 174 -14.36 -16.50 -19.67
C GLN A 174 -13.46 -17.73 -19.85
N GLY A 175 -12.23 -17.69 -19.32
CA GLY A 175 -11.27 -18.78 -19.31
C GLY A 175 -11.22 -19.50 -17.97
N LEU A 176 -10.11 -20.20 -17.69
CA LEU A 176 -9.87 -20.87 -16.41
C LEU A 176 -9.60 -19.90 -15.26
N ASN A 177 -9.08 -18.69 -15.55
CA ASN A 177 -8.84 -17.61 -14.59
C ASN A 177 -8.08 -18.06 -13.31
N LEU A 178 -7.13 -18.99 -13.45
CA LEU A 178 -6.52 -19.69 -12.31
C LEU A 178 -5.84 -18.74 -11.32
N ARG A 179 -5.22 -17.67 -11.83
CA ARG A 179 -4.59 -16.62 -11.02
C ARG A 179 -5.59 -16.05 -10.03
N ASN A 180 -6.73 -15.55 -10.50
CA ASN A 180 -7.68 -14.86 -9.63
C ASN A 180 -8.44 -15.84 -8.72
N ILE A 181 -8.79 -17.03 -9.21
CA ILE A 181 -9.46 -18.05 -8.39
C ILE A 181 -8.62 -18.39 -7.14
N LEU A 182 -7.29 -18.55 -7.30
CA LEU A 182 -6.41 -18.90 -6.20
C LEU A 182 -6.02 -17.70 -5.33
N TRP A 183 -5.66 -16.55 -5.92
CA TRP A 183 -5.28 -15.35 -5.15
C TRP A 183 -6.41 -14.81 -4.26
N HIS A 184 -7.66 -15.05 -4.65
CA HIS A 184 -8.85 -14.69 -3.87
C HIS A 184 -9.39 -15.84 -3.01
N GLY A 185 -8.65 -16.96 -2.93
CA GLY A 185 -8.91 -18.05 -1.98
C GLY A 185 -10.21 -18.81 -2.24
N PHE A 186 -10.66 -18.89 -3.50
CA PHE A 186 -11.89 -19.63 -3.86
C PHE A 186 -11.66 -21.13 -4.05
N ALA A 187 -10.48 -21.55 -4.52
CA ALA A 187 -10.19 -22.96 -4.75
C ALA A 187 -9.62 -23.63 -3.49
N ALA A 188 -10.33 -24.63 -2.99
CA ALA A 188 -9.84 -25.55 -2.00
C ALA A 188 -8.67 -26.39 -2.56
N PRO A 189 -7.84 -26.98 -1.68
CA PRO A 189 -6.74 -27.85 -2.08
C PRO A 189 -7.24 -28.93 -3.05
N GLN A 190 -6.45 -29.19 -4.09
CA GLN A 190 -6.73 -30.18 -5.15
C GLN A 190 -7.93 -29.90 -6.07
N GLU A 191 -8.71 -28.82 -5.88
CA GLU A 191 -9.77 -28.45 -6.84
C GLU A 191 -9.22 -27.99 -8.20
N ILE A 192 -7.99 -27.46 -8.22
CA ILE A 192 -7.29 -27.12 -9.46
C ILE A 192 -6.46 -28.33 -9.91
N PRO A 193 -6.66 -28.84 -11.14
CA PRO A 193 -5.86 -29.95 -11.67
C PRO A 193 -4.37 -29.63 -11.75
N ARG A 194 -3.53 -30.53 -11.24
CA ARG A 194 -2.04 -30.43 -11.24
C ARG A 194 -1.45 -30.18 -12.63
N MET A 195 -2.10 -30.71 -13.67
CA MET A 195 -1.66 -30.55 -15.05
C MET A 195 -1.60 -29.09 -15.51
N TYR A 196 -2.47 -28.21 -14.99
CA TYR A 196 -2.42 -26.80 -15.36
C TYR A 196 -1.23 -26.07 -14.74
N ALA A 197 -0.80 -26.46 -13.54
CA ALA A 197 0.43 -25.94 -12.94
C ALA A 197 1.68 -26.43 -13.69
N SER A 198 1.69 -27.70 -14.12
CA SER A 198 2.74 -28.25 -14.99
C SER A 198 2.80 -27.54 -16.36
N LEU A 199 1.64 -27.30 -16.96
CA LEU A 199 1.53 -26.53 -18.20
C LEU A 199 2.07 -25.12 -18.00
N LEU A 200 1.70 -24.42 -16.92
CA LEU A 200 2.20 -23.08 -16.63
C LEU A 200 3.72 -23.04 -16.54
N LEU A 201 4.35 -23.97 -15.81
CA LEU A 201 5.82 -24.07 -15.73
C LEU A 201 6.46 -24.14 -17.12
N LEU A 202 5.96 -25.06 -17.96
CA LEU A 202 6.54 -25.27 -19.28
C LEU A 202 6.24 -24.11 -20.23
N MET A 203 5.05 -23.51 -20.17
CA MET A 203 4.71 -22.32 -20.96
C MET A 203 5.64 -21.15 -20.65
N VAL A 204 5.94 -20.89 -19.37
CA VAL A 204 6.85 -19.79 -18.98
C VAL A 204 8.27 -20.06 -19.45
N ALA A 205 8.79 -21.28 -19.28
CA ALA A 205 10.10 -21.66 -19.82
C ALA A 205 10.14 -21.52 -21.36
N SER A 206 9.04 -21.85 -22.05
CA SER A 206 8.93 -21.79 -23.50
C SER A 206 8.84 -20.36 -24.06
N LEU A 207 8.60 -19.34 -23.23
CA LEU A 207 8.73 -17.93 -23.63
C LEU A 207 10.20 -17.49 -23.73
N GLY A 208 11.11 -18.14 -22.99
CA GLY A 208 12.52 -17.78 -22.92
C GLY A 208 13.22 -17.72 -24.29
N PRO A 209 13.14 -18.77 -25.13
CA PRO A 209 13.72 -18.73 -26.46
C PRO A 209 13.13 -17.65 -27.36
N SER A 210 11.80 -17.45 -27.33
CA SER A 210 11.12 -16.43 -28.14
C SER A 210 11.59 -15.02 -27.76
N LEU A 211 11.74 -14.74 -26.47
CA LEU A 211 12.31 -13.49 -25.99
C LEU A 211 13.77 -13.34 -26.42
N HIS A 212 14.56 -14.40 -26.30
CA HIS A 212 15.97 -14.39 -26.68
C HIS A 212 16.15 -14.06 -28.16
N GLU A 213 15.36 -14.70 -29.05
CA GLU A 213 15.36 -14.42 -30.48
C GLU A 213 14.97 -12.96 -30.77
N PHE A 214 13.93 -12.46 -30.10
CA PHE A 214 13.50 -11.07 -30.25
C PHE A 214 14.58 -10.08 -29.82
N MET A 215 15.21 -10.31 -28.67
CA MET A 215 16.30 -9.45 -28.17
C MET A 215 17.50 -9.47 -29.11
N GLN A 216 17.86 -10.62 -29.67
CA GLN A 216 18.91 -10.72 -30.69
C GLN A 216 18.56 -9.89 -31.93
N LYS A 217 17.33 -9.99 -32.45
CA LYS A 217 16.86 -9.19 -33.60
C LYS A 217 16.92 -7.69 -33.32
N MET A 218 16.62 -7.27 -32.09
CA MET A 218 16.66 -5.88 -31.66
C MET A 218 18.06 -5.42 -31.19
N SER A 219 19.08 -6.28 -31.27
CA SER A 219 20.44 -6.00 -30.78
C SER A 219 20.49 -5.58 -29.30
N LEU A 220 19.65 -6.19 -28.47
CA LEU A 220 19.58 -5.96 -27.03
C LEU A 220 20.39 -7.01 -26.27
N ASN A 221 21.30 -6.55 -25.39
CA ASN A 221 22.20 -7.43 -24.64
C ASN A 221 21.60 -7.96 -23.32
N SER A 222 20.62 -7.26 -22.73
CA SER A 222 20.04 -7.61 -21.44
C SER A 222 18.64 -7.05 -21.28
N LEU A 223 17.80 -7.75 -20.51
CA LEU A 223 16.49 -7.27 -20.07
C LEU A 223 16.68 -6.45 -18.79
N ALA A 224 16.14 -5.24 -18.74
CA ALA A 224 16.17 -4.42 -17.54
C ALA A 224 15.04 -4.85 -16.59
N HIS A 225 15.41 -5.16 -15.34
CA HIS A 225 14.45 -5.59 -14.31
C HIS A 225 14.08 -4.45 -13.38
N ARG A 226 12.78 -4.25 -13.15
CA ARG A 226 12.30 -3.25 -12.20
C ARG A 226 12.66 -3.67 -10.77
N PRO A 227 13.17 -2.76 -9.92
CA PRO A 227 13.62 -3.11 -8.58
C PRO A 227 12.49 -3.68 -7.72
N SER A 228 12.80 -4.70 -6.92
CA SER A 228 11.86 -5.28 -5.96
C SER A 228 11.46 -4.25 -4.89
N PHE A 229 10.23 -4.36 -4.41
CA PHE A 229 9.72 -3.62 -3.28
C PHE A 229 10.50 -4.00 -2.01
N VAL A 230 10.81 -2.99 -1.20
CA VAL A 230 11.51 -3.14 0.08
C VAL A 230 10.60 -2.67 1.19
N PHE A 231 10.39 -3.51 2.20
CA PHE A 231 9.62 -3.15 3.39
C PHE A 231 10.40 -2.13 4.22
N SER A 232 10.19 -0.84 3.96
CA SER A 232 10.82 0.25 4.73
C SER A 232 10.19 0.47 6.11
N CYS A 233 9.07 -0.20 6.40
CA CYS A 233 8.26 -0.01 7.60
C CYS A 233 8.51 -1.06 8.70
N LEU A 234 9.51 -1.94 8.53
CA LEU A 234 9.74 -3.08 9.44
C LEU A 234 9.99 -2.63 10.88
N ASP A 235 10.81 -1.60 11.09
CA ASP A 235 11.14 -1.05 12.42
C ASP A 235 9.89 -0.54 13.17
N GLU A 236 8.85 -0.15 12.44
CA GLU A 236 7.60 0.33 13.02
C GLU A 236 6.60 -0.82 13.31
N MET A 237 6.75 -1.97 12.65
CA MET A 237 5.79 -3.09 12.70
C MET A 237 5.98 -4.05 13.90
N HIS A 238 6.86 -3.72 14.86
CA HIS A 238 7.15 -4.56 16.04
C HIS A 238 6.04 -4.55 17.11
N SER A 239 4.81 -4.86 16.71
CA SER A 239 3.63 -4.80 17.58
C SER A 239 3.18 -6.14 18.16
N PHE A 240 3.83 -7.26 17.81
CA PHE A 240 3.46 -8.61 18.26
C PHE A 240 4.66 -9.37 18.85
N PRO A 241 4.46 -10.24 19.86
CA PRO A 241 5.54 -11.05 20.40
C PRO A 241 6.05 -12.06 19.37
N SER A 242 7.27 -12.55 19.56
CA SER A 242 7.86 -13.59 18.72
C SER A 242 7.06 -14.88 18.83
N LEU A 243 6.70 -15.44 17.67
CA LEU A 243 6.07 -16.76 17.56
C LEU A 243 7.12 -17.89 17.34
N ARG A 244 8.43 -17.55 17.34
CA ARG A 244 9.48 -18.46 16.82
C ARG A 244 9.89 -19.60 17.76
N ASP A 245 9.79 -19.42 19.06
CA ASP A 245 10.46 -20.30 20.04
C ASP A 245 9.50 -21.19 20.83
N ASP A 246 8.25 -21.32 20.35
CA ASP A 246 7.15 -21.85 21.14
C ASP A 246 6.42 -22.96 20.37
N ALA A 247 6.86 -24.20 20.59
CA ALA A 247 6.29 -25.40 19.97
C ALA A 247 4.78 -25.56 20.26
N CYS A 248 4.28 -24.96 21.35
CA CYS A 248 2.86 -24.98 21.68
C CYS A 248 2.02 -24.11 20.74
N ILE A 249 2.61 -23.14 20.02
CA ILE A 249 1.91 -22.34 19.01
C ILE A 249 1.45 -23.21 17.85
N LEU A 250 2.23 -24.23 17.47
CA LEU A 250 1.86 -25.15 16.40
C LEU A 250 0.57 -25.91 16.75
N GLU A 251 0.58 -26.54 17.93
CA GLU A 251 -0.56 -27.30 18.43
C GLU A 251 -1.81 -26.41 18.56
N HIS A 252 -1.63 -25.20 19.09
CA HIS A 252 -2.74 -24.28 19.29
C HIS A 252 -3.26 -23.68 17.99
N PHE A 253 -2.39 -23.40 17.02
CA PHE A 253 -2.81 -22.95 15.69
C PHE A 253 -3.61 -24.03 14.97
N VAL A 254 -3.17 -25.30 15.08
CA VAL A 254 -3.93 -26.42 14.53
C VAL A 254 -5.29 -26.53 15.23
N GLU A 255 -5.35 -26.49 16.56
CA GLU A 255 -6.61 -26.48 17.32
C GLU A 255 -7.55 -25.35 16.89
N LEU A 256 -7.04 -24.12 16.78
CA LEU A 256 -7.79 -22.96 16.31
C LEU A 256 -8.28 -23.13 14.87
N SER A 257 -7.45 -23.68 13.99
CA SER A 257 -7.84 -23.96 12.60
C SER A 257 -8.97 -24.98 12.49
N GLU A 258 -9.16 -25.81 13.53
CA GLU A 258 -10.20 -26.83 13.57
C GLU A 258 -11.48 -26.41 14.28
N THR A 259 -11.38 -25.44 15.19
CA THR A 259 -12.47 -24.99 16.07
C THR A 259 -13.03 -23.62 15.70
N SER A 260 -12.32 -22.84 14.88
CA SER A 260 -12.74 -21.50 14.47
C SER A 260 -13.72 -21.49 13.31
N ASP A 261 -14.83 -20.77 13.48
CA ASP A 261 -15.75 -20.45 12.39
C ASP A 261 -15.14 -19.46 11.39
N PHE A 262 -13.96 -18.90 11.65
CA PHE A 262 -13.21 -18.14 10.65
C PHE A 262 -12.68 -19.03 9.52
N VAL A 263 -12.39 -20.30 9.81
CA VAL A 263 -11.78 -21.24 8.87
C VAL A 263 -12.86 -22.05 8.15
N LEU A 264 -12.69 -22.25 6.84
CA LEU A 264 -13.48 -23.21 6.08
C LEU A 264 -12.81 -24.58 6.17
N ASP A 265 -13.62 -25.62 6.37
CA ASP A 265 -13.11 -26.99 6.54
C ASP A 265 -12.30 -27.48 5.34
N SER A 266 -12.76 -27.17 4.13
CA SER A 266 -12.05 -27.49 2.89
C SER A 266 -10.71 -26.76 2.76
N MET A 267 -10.51 -25.64 3.46
CA MET A 267 -9.32 -24.79 3.37
C MET A 267 -8.26 -25.09 4.45
N ARG A 268 -8.57 -25.95 5.44
CA ARG A 268 -7.65 -26.32 6.54
C ARG A 268 -6.23 -26.73 6.08
N PRO A 269 -6.04 -27.46 4.96
CA PRO A 269 -4.69 -27.83 4.52
C PRO A 269 -3.78 -26.63 4.20
N TYR A 270 -4.33 -25.49 3.73
CA TYR A 270 -3.54 -24.28 3.48
C TYR A 270 -2.95 -23.72 4.76
N TRP A 271 -3.73 -23.67 5.84
CA TRP A 271 -3.29 -23.16 7.13
C TRP A 271 -2.16 -24.01 7.72
N ARG A 272 -2.29 -25.35 7.65
CA ARG A 272 -1.23 -26.28 8.09
C ARG A 272 0.05 -26.10 7.25
N ALA A 273 -0.08 -26.00 5.93
CA ALA A 273 1.06 -25.82 5.04
C ALA A 273 1.78 -24.47 5.25
N ALA A 274 1.03 -23.39 5.49
CA ALA A 274 1.60 -22.07 5.77
C ALA A 274 2.43 -22.07 7.05
N LEU A 275 1.96 -22.76 8.09
CA LEU A 275 2.67 -22.88 9.35
C LEU A 275 3.93 -23.76 9.23
N LEU A 276 3.83 -24.90 8.55
CA LEU A 276 5.01 -25.72 8.22
C LEU A 276 6.04 -24.96 7.37
N ALA A 277 5.59 -24.06 6.49
CA ALA A 277 6.49 -23.19 5.74
C ALA A 277 7.21 -22.19 6.66
N TYR A 278 6.50 -21.59 7.61
CA TYR A 278 7.09 -20.70 8.61
C TYR A 278 8.17 -21.40 9.45
N GLU A 279 7.89 -22.60 9.97
CA GLU A 279 8.84 -23.40 10.75
C GLU A 279 10.10 -23.74 9.94
N LYS A 280 9.93 -24.07 8.66
CA LYS A 280 11.02 -24.33 7.72
C LYS A 280 11.72 -23.05 7.22
N LYS A 281 11.40 -21.88 7.79
CA LYS A 281 11.93 -20.56 7.40
C LYS A 281 11.63 -20.17 5.95
N ARG A 282 10.64 -20.79 5.32
CA ARG A 282 10.11 -20.42 4.00
C ARG A 282 9.02 -19.37 4.19
N PHE A 283 9.44 -18.18 4.61
CA PHE A 283 8.52 -17.08 4.96
C PHE A 283 7.68 -16.60 3.77
N GLY A 284 8.23 -16.63 2.55
CA GLY A 284 7.48 -16.37 1.32
C GLY A 284 6.30 -17.29 1.13
N ASP A 285 6.54 -18.60 1.29
CA ASP A 285 5.51 -19.63 1.16
C ASP A 285 4.46 -19.52 2.28
N CYS A 286 4.86 -19.16 3.50
CA CYS A 286 3.94 -18.88 4.60
C CYS A 286 2.98 -17.73 4.23
N VAL A 287 3.53 -16.58 3.83
CA VAL A 287 2.74 -15.38 3.49
C VAL A 287 1.82 -15.64 2.29
N ILE A 288 2.34 -16.27 1.23
CA ILE A 288 1.57 -16.50 0.00
C ILE A 288 0.39 -17.45 0.22
N LEU A 289 0.53 -18.39 1.16
CA LEU A 289 -0.55 -19.30 1.54
C LEU A 289 -1.53 -18.64 2.51
N CYS A 290 -1.09 -17.80 3.44
CA CYS A 290 -1.97 -17.13 4.39
C CYS A 290 -2.85 -16.05 3.77
N LEU A 291 -2.34 -15.24 2.83
CA LEU A 291 -3.06 -14.08 2.31
C LEU A 291 -4.40 -14.41 1.63
N PRO A 292 -4.49 -15.39 0.71
CA PRO A 292 -5.77 -15.78 0.12
C PRO A 292 -6.74 -16.32 1.18
N GLN A 293 -6.23 -17.05 2.18
CA GLN A 293 -7.07 -17.65 3.21
C GLN A 293 -7.57 -16.63 4.23
N LEU A 294 -6.78 -15.59 4.49
CA LEU A 294 -7.23 -14.41 5.24
C LEU A 294 -8.38 -13.72 4.51
N GLU A 295 -8.30 -13.58 3.17
CA GLU A 295 -9.40 -13.04 2.36
C GLU A 295 -10.65 -13.92 2.47
N THR A 296 -10.51 -15.24 2.34
CA THR A 296 -11.64 -16.18 2.44
C THR A 296 -12.29 -16.17 3.83
N GLY A 297 -11.50 -16.17 4.90
CA GLY A 297 -12.03 -16.11 6.27
C GLY A 297 -12.77 -14.80 6.54
N LEU A 298 -12.21 -13.66 6.12
CA LEU A 298 -12.88 -12.37 6.22
C LEU A 298 -14.13 -12.30 5.34
N ARG A 299 -14.11 -12.89 4.14
CA ARG A 299 -15.29 -13.02 3.26
C ARG A 299 -16.41 -13.80 3.96
N LYS A 300 -16.07 -14.89 4.65
CA LYS A 300 -17.05 -15.67 5.42
C LYS A 300 -17.71 -14.84 6.53
N VAL A 301 -16.92 -14.10 7.31
CA VAL A 301 -17.46 -13.19 8.34
C VAL A 301 -18.29 -12.08 7.70
N TYR A 302 -17.77 -11.42 6.67
CA TYR A 302 -18.42 -10.33 5.94
C TYR A 302 -19.81 -10.74 5.39
N THR A 303 -19.89 -11.91 4.76
CA THR A 303 -21.15 -12.41 4.19
C THR A 303 -22.17 -12.79 5.25
N ARG A 304 -21.71 -13.31 6.40
CA ARG A 304 -22.56 -13.60 7.55
C ARG A 304 -23.14 -12.33 8.16
N VAL A 305 -22.32 -11.35 8.48
CA VAL A 305 -22.75 -10.14 9.19
C VAL A 305 -23.55 -9.17 8.31
N ASN A 306 -23.29 -9.15 7.01
CA ASN A 306 -24.06 -8.34 6.05
C ASN A 306 -25.20 -9.13 5.38
N GLU A 307 -25.52 -10.35 5.85
CA GLU A 307 -26.61 -11.19 5.34
C GLU A 307 -26.61 -11.41 3.81
N CYS A 308 -25.43 -11.59 3.21
CA CYS A 308 -25.24 -11.81 1.76
C CYS A 308 -24.48 -13.11 1.45
N PRO A 309 -25.01 -14.28 1.85
CA PRO A 309 -24.33 -15.56 1.75
C PRO A 309 -24.00 -15.99 0.31
N GLU A 310 -24.76 -15.54 -0.68
CA GLU A 310 -24.50 -15.81 -2.10
C GLU A 310 -23.11 -15.31 -2.53
N ARG A 311 -22.63 -14.22 -1.95
CA ARG A 311 -21.30 -13.66 -2.26
C ARG A 311 -20.15 -14.53 -1.76
N LEU A 312 -20.39 -15.44 -0.82
CA LEU A 312 -19.38 -16.38 -0.35
C LEU A 312 -18.99 -17.40 -1.43
N LEU A 313 -19.91 -17.70 -2.36
CA LEU A 313 -19.81 -18.78 -3.35
C LEU A 313 -19.42 -18.29 -4.77
N THR A 314 -19.03 -17.03 -4.95
CA THR A 314 -19.06 -16.35 -6.25
C THR A 314 -17.71 -16.23 -6.95
N ALA A 315 -16.98 -17.33 -7.12
CA ALA A 315 -16.06 -17.40 -8.26
C ALA A 315 -16.90 -17.57 -9.54
N GLU A 316 -17.60 -16.52 -9.97
CA GLU A 316 -18.38 -16.52 -11.20
C GLU A 316 -17.55 -15.96 -12.37
N SER A 317 -17.83 -16.44 -13.58
CA SER A 317 -17.13 -15.99 -14.80
C SER A 317 -17.58 -14.61 -15.30
N ASP A 318 -18.64 -14.05 -14.74
CA ASP A 318 -19.38 -12.89 -15.27
C ASP A 318 -19.69 -11.82 -14.21
N VAL A 319 -19.25 -12.02 -12.97
CA VAL A 319 -19.44 -11.08 -11.85
C VAL A 319 -18.10 -10.77 -11.20
N LEU A 320 -17.94 -9.54 -10.69
CA LEU A 320 -16.76 -9.15 -9.92
C LEU A 320 -16.70 -9.93 -8.60
N TYR A 321 -15.48 -10.36 -8.22
CA TYR A 321 -15.26 -11.06 -6.97
C TYR A 321 -15.37 -10.13 -5.76
N THR A 322 -15.87 -10.67 -4.65
CA THR A 322 -15.78 -10.01 -3.35
C THR A 322 -14.36 -10.19 -2.77
N THR A 323 -13.54 -9.16 -3.01
CA THR A 323 -12.12 -9.08 -2.64
C THR A 323 -11.92 -8.25 -1.36
N PHE A 324 -10.69 -8.16 -0.85
CA PHE A 324 -10.36 -7.26 0.28
C PHE A 324 -10.90 -5.83 0.12
N ASP A 325 -10.87 -5.26 -1.09
CA ASP A 325 -11.34 -3.89 -1.34
C ASP A 325 -12.83 -3.73 -1.03
N GLU A 326 -13.64 -4.74 -1.35
CA GLU A 326 -15.08 -4.75 -1.06
C GLU A 326 -15.35 -5.15 0.40
N ILE A 327 -14.65 -6.17 0.91
CA ILE A 327 -14.79 -6.68 2.28
C ILE A 327 -14.49 -5.58 3.30
N LEU A 328 -13.46 -4.78 3.07
CA LEU A 328 -13.00 -3.73 3.96
C LEU A 328 -13.64 -2.36 3.64
N ALA A 329 -14.55 -2.27 2.67
CA ALA A 329 -15.22 -1.01 2.30
C ALA A 329 -16.18 -0.51 3.40
N GLU A 330 -16.51 0.78 3.38
CA GLU A 330 -17.45 1.38 4.34
C GLU A 330 -18.88 0.86 4.17
N LYS A 331 -19.25 0.53 2.93
CA LYS A 331 -20.64 0.26 2.53
C LYS A 331 -20.75 -1.00 1.70
N VAL A 332 -21.88 -1.67 1.87
CA VAL A 332 -22.33 -2.80 1.06
C VAL A 332 -23.69 -2.44 0.48
N ASN A 333 -23.82 -2.38 -0.85
CA ASN A 333 -25.08 -2.07 -1.54
C ASN A 333 -25.84 -0.84 -0.99
N ASN A 334 -25.10 0.24 -0.68
CA ASN A 334 -25.57 1.49 -0.05
C ASN A 334 -25.91 1.42 1.46
N SER A 335 -25.88 0.25 2.08
CA SER A 335 -25.97 0.06 3.53
C SER A 335 -24.58 0.12 4.17
N THR A 336 -24.52 0.40 5.47
CA THR A 336 -23.26 0.33 6.25
C THR A 336 -22.73 -1.10 6.27
N ASN A 337 -21.43 -1.28 6.04
CA ASN A 337 -20.76 -2.56 6.21
C ASN A 337 -20.61 -2.88 7.70
N LEU A 338 -21.23 -3.99 8.15
CA LEU A 338 -21.24 -4.39 9.56
C LEU A 338 -19.97 -5.14 10.01
N LEU A 339 -19.07 -5.49 9.08
CA LEU A 339 -17.79 -6.14 9.42
C LEU A 339 -16.95 -5.30 10.39
N ALA A 340 -16.97 -3.98 10.20
CA ALA A 340 -16.26 -3.02 11.02
C ALA A 340 -16.69 -3.02 12.49
N GLU A 341 -17.95 -3.36 12.76
CA GLU A 341 -18.53 -3.49 14.10
C GLU A 341 -18.16 -4.85 14.70
N GLU A 342 -18.30 -5.92 13.93
CA GLU A 342 -17.96 -7.30 14.34
C GLU A 342 -16.48 -7.46 14.75
N LEU A 343 -15.57 -6.88 13.97
CA LEU A 343 -14.12 -6.96 14.22
C LEU A 343 -13.62 -5.97 15.27
N GLY A 344 -14.32 -4.85 15.46
CA GLY A 344 -13.88 -3.75 16.33
C GLY A 344 -12.77 -2.88 15.70
N GLU A 345 -12.45 -1.76 16.37
CA GLU A 345 -11.52 -0.74 15.87
C GLU A 345 -10.10 -1.27 15.68
N SER A 346 -9.51 -1.88 16.71
CA SER A 346 -8.11 -2.29 16.68
C SER A 346 -7.82 -3.32 15.57
N MET A 347 -8.73 -4.27 15.36
CA MET A 347 -8.57 -5.27 14.30
C MET A 347 -8.70 -4.65 12.91
N MET A 348 -9.63 -3.71 12.74
CA MET A 348 -9.77 -2.98 11.48
C MET A 348 -8.54 -2.12 11.19
N ASP A 349 -7.95 -1.48 12.20
CA ASP A 349 -6.70 -0.74 12.05
C ASP A 349 -5.55 -1.64 11.59
N ILE A 350 -5.41 -2.84 12.18
CA ILE A 350 -4.38 -3.82 11.76
C ILE A 350 -4.58 -4.22 10.29
N LEU A 351 -5.81 -4.56 9.89
CA LEU A 351 -6.11 -4.99 8.52
C LEU A 351 -5.88 -3.87 7.50
N LEU A 352 -6.27 -2.64 7.81
CA LEU A 352 -6.05 -1.49 6.93
C LEU A 352 -4.57 -1.13 6.81
N ASP A 353 -3.81 -1.22 7.90
CA ASP A 353 -2.35 -1.08 7.89
C ASP A 353 -1.69 -2.13 6.99
N LEU A 354 -2.06 -3.40 7.18
CA LEU A 354 -1.46 -4.53 6.49
C LEU A 354 -1.78 -4.54 4.98
N LEU A 355 -3.00 -4.16 4.60
CA LEU A 355 -3.54 -4.41 3.27
C LEU A 355 -3.82 -3.15 2.44
N THR A 356 -4.16 -2.02 3.07
CA THR A 356 -4.80 -0.89 2.35
C THR A 356 -3.94 0.39 2.32
N TYR A 357 -3.41 0.83 3.46
CA TYR A 357 -2.79 2.16 3.53
C TYR A 357 -1.51 2.24 2.70
N GLN A 358 -1.37 3.34 1.95
CA GLN A 358 -0.30 3.56 0.96
C GLN A 358 1.11 3.54 1.54
N GLU A 359 1.27 3.93 2.81
CA GLU A 359 2.57 3.88 3.49
C GLU A 359 2.74 2.65 4.37
N GLY A 360 1.71 1.81 4.45
CA GLY A 360 1.79 0.50 5.07
C GLY A 360 2.42 -0.52 4.10
N PRO A 361 2.61 -1.76 4.57
CA PRO A 361 3.21 -2.82 3.77
C PRO A 361 2.43 -3.22 2.51
N ARG A 362 1.13 -2.89 2.40
CA ARG A 362 0.23 -3.28 1.28
C ARG A 362 0.49 -4.69 0.78
N LEU A 363 0.57 -5.61 1.73
CA LEU A 363 1.29 -6.87 1.55
C LEU A 363 0.71 -7.71 0.43
N ARG A 364 -0.62 -7.82 0.37
CA ARG A 364 -1.32 -8.57 -0.67
C ARG A 364 -1.02 -8.03 -2.07
N ASP A 365 -1.02 -6.72 -2.25
CA ASP A 365 -0.82 -6.12 -3.57
C ASP A 365 0.61 -6.39 -4.05
N HIS A 366 1.62 -6.03 -3.26
CA HIS A 366 3.01 -6.20 -3.65
C HIS A 366 3.40 -7.68 -3.86
N VAL A 367 2.89 -8.60 -3.04
CA VAL A 367 3.19 -10.04 -3.18
C VAL A 367 2.47 -10.63 -4.41
N SER A 368 1.19 -10.30 -4.64
CA SER A 368 0.41 -10.87 -5.77
C SER A 368 0.82 -10.37 -7.15
N HIS A 369 1.44 -9.18 -7.23
CA HIS A 369 2.01 -8.62 -8.45
C HIS A 369 3.51 -8.95 -8.64
N GLY A 370 4.08 -9.80 -7.78
CA GLY A 370 5.49 -10.21 -7.86
C GLY A 370 6.48 -9.07 -7.64
N GLU A 371 6.08 -8.02 -6.93
CA GLU A 371 6.98 -6.90 -6.63
C GLU A 371 7.96 -7.22 -5.50
N VAL A 372 7.62 -8.19 -4.65
CA VAL A 372 8.47 -8.67 -3.56
C VAL A 372 9.25 -9.90 -3.99
N ASP A 373 10.53 -9.97 -3.61
CA ASP A 373 11.30 -11.21 -3.71
C ASP A 373 10.82 -12.20 -2.63
N LEU A 374 10.10 -13.24 -3.07
CA LEU A 374 9.51 -14.25 -2.20
C LEU A 374 10.54 -15.00 -1.35
N GLN A 375 11.79 -15.10 -1.81
CA GLN A 375 12.86 -15.76 -1.06
C GLN A 375 13.47 -14.86 0.02
N LYS A 376 13.21 -13.55 -0.05
CA LYS A 376 13.73 -12.54 0.88
C LYS A 376 12.65 -11.90 1.76
N ILE A 377 11.46 -12.50 1.84
CA ILE A 377 10.42 -12.01 2.76
C ILE A 377 10.98 -12.05 4.20
N PRO A 378 11.01 -10.90 4.91
CA PRO A 378 11.46 -10.85 6.29
C PRO A 378 10.56 -11.67 7.21
N VAL A 379 11.13 -12.22 8.29
CA VAL A 379 10.32 -13.01 9.23
C VAL A 379 9.27 -12.17 9.93
N GLU A 380 9.57 -10.90 10.17
CA GLU A 380 8.69 -9.95 10.85
C GLU A 380 7.36 -9.83 10.09
N ILE A 381 7.40 -9.87 8.75
CA ILE A 381 6.21 -9.87 7.90
C ILE A 381 5.41 -11.16 8.07
N ALA A 382 6.06 -12.33 7.97
CA ALA A 382 5.37 -13.61 8.11
C ALA A 382 4.78 -13.80 9.52
N GLN A 383 5.53 -13.40 10.55
CA GLN A 383 5.09 -13.42 11.94
C GLN A 383 3.91 -12.48 12.17
N HIS A 384 3.95 -11.26 11.62
CA HIS A 384 2.84 -10.32 11.71
C HIS A 384 1.57 -10.90 11.06
N VAL A 385 1.68 -11.48 9.87
CA VAL A 385 0.54 -12.14 9.19
C VAL A 385 -0.02 -13.29 10.04
N LEU A 386 0.85 -14.16 10.58
CA LEU A 386 0.41 -15.26 11.44
C LEU A 386 -0.26 -14.76 12.72
N ALA A 387 0.28 -13.72 13.37
CA ALA A 387 -0.32 -13.12 14.56
C ALA A 387 -1.73 -12.61 14.27
N VAL A 388 -1.92 -11.89 13.14
CA VAL A 388 -3.24 -11.40 12.71
C VAL A 388 -4.22 -12.56 12.49
N VAL A 389 -3.79 -13.59 11.77
CA VAL A 389 -4.60 -14.79 11.48
C VAL A 389 -5.00 -15.50 12.77
N VAL A 390 -4.06 -15.69 13.70
CA VAL A 390 -4.31 -16.37 14.97
C VAL A 390 -5.30 -15.60 15.82
N VAL A 391 -5.18 -14.26 15.91
CA VAL A 391 -6.13 -13.44 16.66
C VAL A 391 -7.53 -13.52 16.04
N LEU A 392 -7.65 -13.50 14.71
CA LEU A 392 -8.93 -13.68 14.03
C LEU A 392 -9.51 -15.08 14.27
N MET A 393 -8.71 -16.13 14.14
CA MET A 393 -9.17 -17.50 14.41
C MET A 393 -9.65 -17.66 15.86
N HIS A 394 -8.89 -17.12 16.82
CA HIS A 394 -9.26 -17.13 18.24
C HIS A 394 -10.58 -16.40 18.49
N ARG A 395 -10.75 -15.20 17.89
CA ARG A 395 -11.96 -14.39 18.04
C ARG A 395 -13.23 -15.14 17.59
N PHE A 396 -13.12 -15.99 16.57
CA PHE A 396 -14.24 -16.76 16.02
C PHE A 396 -14.20 -18.24 16.41
N ALA A 397 -13.48 -18.61 17.47
CA ALA A 397 -13.47 -19.97 18.01
C ALA A 397 -14.85 -20.35 18.55
N VAL A 398 -15.43 -21.47 18.08
CA VAL A 398 -16.75 -21.95 18.51
C VAL A 398 -16.71 -22.57 19.90
N LYS A 399 -15.55 -23.10 20.29
CA LYS A 399 -15.25 -23.60 21.64
C LYS A 399 -14.23 -22.65 22.25
N THR A 400 -14.35 -22.37 23.54
CA THR A 400 -13.25 -21.77 24.29
C THR A 400 -12.04 -22.68 24.08
N PRO A 401 -10.96 -22.22 23.41
CA PRO A 401 -9.74 -23.00 23.28
C PRO A 401 -9.31 -23.43 24.67
N CYS A 402 -8.74 -24.64 24.81
CA CYS A 402 -8.30 -25.28 26.05
C CYS A 402 -8.08 -24.30 27.21
N GLU A 403 -8.61 -24.57 28.43
CA GLU A 403 -8.71 -23.70 29.62
C GLU A 403 -7.42 -22.95 30.07
N LYS A 404 -6.31 -23.11 29.35
CA LYS A 404 -5.10 -22.29 29.40
C LYS A 404 -4.70 -21.86 27.99
N ILE A 405 -5.14 -20.67 27.57
CA ILE A 405 -4.53 -19.96 26.43
C ILE A 405 -3.04 -19.77 26.76
N HIS A 406 -2.15 -20.18 25.86
CA HIS A 406 -0.71 -20.03 26.08
C HIS A 406 -0.35 -18.55 26.29
N GLU A 407 0.65 -18.25 27.13
CA GLU A 407 1.02 -16.89 27.53
C GLU A 407 1.36 -16.01 26.32
N SER A 408 2.13 -16.54 25.36
CA SER A 408 2.50 -15.85 24.12
C SER A 408 1.29 -15.46 23.25
N LEU A 409 0.24 -16.30 23.26
CA LEU A 409 -1.00 -16.02 22.56
C LEU A 409 -1.85 -14.99 23.31
N CYS A 410 -1.91 -15.08 24.64
CA CYS A 410 -2.55 -14.05 25.48
C CYS A 410 -1.94 -12.66 25.20
N ASP A 411 -0.61 -12.58 25.12
CA ASP A 411 0.10 -11.34 24.81
C ASP A 411 -0.21 -10.85 23.40
N THR A 412 -0.21 -11.76 22.40
CA THR A 412 -0.56 -11.42 21.01
C THR A 412 -1.98 -10.85 20.92
N ILE A 413 -2.95 -11.50 21.55
CA ILE A 413 -4.36 -11.05 21.59
C ILE A 413 -4.47 -9.71 22.33
N THR A 414 -3.78 -9.56 23.45
CA THR A 414 -3.79 -8.32 24.23
C THR A 414 -3.22 -7.14 23.44
N GLN A 415 -2.11 -7.36 22.74
CA GLN A 415 -1.48 -6.36 21.88
C GLN A 415 -2.39 -6.03 20.68
N ALA A 416 -3.01 -7.04 20.05
CA ALA A 416 -3.95 -6.83 18.95
C ALA A 416 -5.16 -5.99 19.40
N ASN A 417 -5.70 -6.24 20.59
CA ASN A 417 -6.84 -5.49 21.13
C ASN A 417 -6.49 -4.03 21.46
N ARG A 418 -5.22 -3.71 21.70
CA ARG A 418 -4.72 -2.35 21.97
C ARG A 418 -4.10 -1.67 20.76
N TYR A 419 -4.09 -2.34 19.61
CA TYR A 419 -3.46 -1.83 18.41
C TYR A 419 -4.13 -0.53 17.94
N GLN A 420 -3.31 0.40 17.51
CA GLN A 420 -3.73 1.62 16.83
C GLN A 420 -2.96 1.70 15.53
N SER A 421 -3.64 2.13 14.47
CA SER A 421 -3.03 2.25 13.16
C SER A 421 -1.74 3.08 13.19
N LEU A 422 -0.68 2.47 12.66
CA LEU A 422 0.62 3.07 12.46
C LEU A 422 0.67 3.81 11.12
N PHE A 423 -0.06 3.34 10.11
CA PHE A 423 0.03 3.84 8.74
C PHE A 423 -1.16 4.70 8.29
N HIS A 424 -2.12 4.99 9.17
CA HIS A 424 -3.24 5.87 8.85
C HIS A 424 -2.75 7.26 8.40
N PRO A 425 -3.15 7.76 7.22
CA PRO A 425 -2.65 9.03 6.68
C PRO A 425 -2.82 10.24 7.60
N ILE A 426 -3.98 10.40 8.23
CA ILE A 426 -4.21 11.47 9.22
C ILE A 426 -3.33 11.28 10.46
N GLY A 427 -3.24 10.07 11.04
CA GLY A 427 -2.35 9.80 12.18
C GLY A 427 -0.89 10.14 11.88
N ARG A 428 -0.41 9.77 10.69
CA ARG A 428 0.92 10.16 10.19
C ARG A 428 1.09 11.66 10.07
N LEU A 429 0.09 12.36 9.52
CA LEU A 429 0.12 13.82 9.43
C LEU A 429 0.17 14.47 10.83
N LYS A 430 -0.62 13.98 11.79
CA LYS A 430 -0.58 14.45 13.18
C LYS A 430 0.82 14.30 13.78
N ARG A 431 1.43 13.11 13.65
CA ARG A 431 2.81 12.85 14.12
C ARG A 431 3.82 13.78 13.44
N GLN A 432 3.75 13.95 12.12
CA GLN A 432 4.62 14.85 11.36
C GLN A 432 4.50 16.31 11.82
N ILE A 433 3.27 16.79 12.11
CA ILE A 433 3.06 18.15 12.62
C ILE A 433 3.70 18.31 14.00
N THR A 434 3.53 17.33 14.90
CA THR A 434 4.14 17.34 16.24
C THR A 434 5.67 17.34 16.14
N GLU A 435 6.26 16.46 15.35
CA GLU A 435 7.71 16.40 15.12
C GLU A 435 8.26 17.71 14.54
N CYS A 436 7.58 18.27 13.54
CA CYS A 436 7.97 19.56 12.96
C CYS A 436 7.89 20.69 13.98
N THR A 437 6.84 20.70 14.80
CA THR A 437 6.64 21.74 15.85
C THR A 437 7.77 21.67 16.87
N ASN A 438 8.08 20.48 17.37
CA ASN A 438 9.19 20.26 18.30
C ASN A 438 10.52 20.72 17.69
N SER A 439 10.79 20.35 16.44
CA SER A 439 12.00 20.77 15.74
C SER A 439 12.08 22.30 15.56
N LEU A 440 10.96 22.97 15.28
CA LEU A 440 10.92 24.44 15.19
C LEU A 440 11.12 25.11 16.56
N ASP A 441 10.63 24.50 17.64
CA ASP A 441 10.86 25.04 18.99
C ASP A 441 12.33 24.97 19.40
N GLU A 442 13.11 24.02 18.90
CA GLU A 442 14.58 24.00 19.06
C GLU A 442 15.25 25.24 18.47
N TRP A 443 14.65 25.91 17.47
CA TRP A 443 15.23 27.10 16.86
C TRP A 443 15.41 28.24 17.87
N ARG A 444 14.65 28.27 18.97
CA ARG A 444 14.83 29.25 20.06
C ARG A 444 16.22 29.16 20.71
N SER A 445 16.84 27.99 20.64
CA SER A 445 18.18 27.73 21.17
C SER A 445 19.31 28.00 20.18
N ILE A 446 18.98 28.45 18.95
CA ILE A 446 19.99 28.74 17.92
C ILE A 446 20.93 29.85 18.42
N PRO A 447 22.25 29.59 18.46
CA PRO A 447 23.20 30.59 18.88
C PRO A 447 23.40 31.65 17.78
N VAL A 448 23.48 32.91 18.21
CA VAL A 448 23.62 34.08 17.34
C VAL A 448 24.99 34.73 17.59
N PRO A 449 25.73 35.17 16.56
CA PRO A 449 27.01 35.85 16.72
C PRO A 449 26.95 37.11 17.60
N ASP A 450 28.03 37.36 18.36
CA ASP A 450 28.19 38.58 19.15
C ASP A 450 28.08 39.83 18.26
N GLY A 451 27.17 40.75 18.60
CA GLY A 451 26.90 41.98 17.85
C GLY A 451 25.75 41.92 16.84
N ALA A 452 25.06 40.78 16.68
CA ALA A 452 23.85 40.72 15.86
C ALA A 452 22.67 41.49 16.51
N PRO A 453 21.77 42.10 15.71
CA PRO A 453 20.58 42.77 16.22
C PRO A 453 19.72 41.86 17.10
N ALA A 454 19.09 42.41 18.14
CA ALA A 454 18.22 41.66 19.04
C ALA A 454 16.97 41.07 18.35
N GLU A 455 16.63 41.60 17.16
CA GLU A 455 15.58 41.14 16.25
C GLU A 455 15.92 39.81 15.58
N CYS A 456 17.21 39.45 15.50
CA CYS A 456 17.68 38.19 14.91
C CYS A 456 17.57 37.01 15.88
N LYS A 457 17.28 37.26 17.17
CA LYS A 457 16.98 36.22 18.15
C LYS A 457 15.53 35.77 17.98
N ILE A 458 15.33 34.46 17.85
CA ILE A 458 14.00 33.85 17.83
C ILE A 458 13.47 33.86 19.27
N ARG A 459 12.61 34.83 19.58
CA ARG A 459 11.96 34.93 20.89
C ARG A 459 10.79 33.95 20.96
N GLY A 460 10.44 33.52 22.17
CA GLY A 460 9.23 32.73 22.42
C GLY A 460 8.01 33.51 21.94
N SER A 461 7.41 33.09 20.83
CA SER A 461 6.20 33.69 20.29
C SER A 461 4.96 33.18 21.03
N GLU A 462 4.95 33.24 22.36
CA GLU A 462 3.73 32.95 23.14
C GLU A 462 2.68 34.07 22.96
N GLU A 463 3.07 35.24 22.41
CA GLU A 463 2.19 36.40 22.24
C GLU A 463 1.74 36.69 20.79
N MET A 464 2.44 36.17 19.76
CA MET A 464 2.30 36.65 18.35
C MET A 464 1.42 35.80 17.41
N VAL A 465 1.26 34.49 17.65
CA VAL A 465 0.51 33.58 16.73
C VAL A 465 -1.01 33.63 16.98
N GLN A 466 -1.38 34.39 17.98
CA GLN A 466 -2.61 34.27 18.73
C GLN A 466 -3.89 34.76 18.04
N GLY A 467 -3.81 35.91 17.38
CA GLY A 467 -4.99 36.59 16.83
C GLY A 467 -5.54 35.92 15.57
N ARG A 468 -4.73 35.19 14.80
CA ARG A 468 -5.17 34.58 13.53
C ARG A 468 -5.77 33.20 13.69
N LEU A 469 -5.30 32.40 14.66
CA LEU A 469 -5.76 31.03 14.85
C LEU A 469 -7.13 30.96 15.56
N ASN A 470 -7.39 31.85 16.52
CA ASN A 470 -8.70 31.97 17.15
C ASN A 470 -9.81 32.26 16.12
N LEU A 471 -9.51 33.01 15.06
CA LEU A 471 -10.44 33.24 13.95
C LEU A 471 -10.56 32.06 12.95
N MET A 472 -9.65 31.09 12.96
CA MET A 472 -9.74 29.89 12.12
C MET A 472 -10.46 28.72 12.82
N VAL A 473 -10.29 28.58 14.15
CA VAL A 473 -10.86 27.46 14.94
C VAL A 473 -12.28 27.74 15.43
N LEU A 474 -12.62 29.01 15.73
CA LEU A 474 -13.95 29.36 16.24
C LEU A 474 -15.09 29.29 15.20
N HIS A 475 -14.80 29.15 13.90
CA HIS A 475 -15.84 29.11 12.87
C HIS A 475 -16.01 27.72 12.22
N SER A 476 -15.15 26.75 12.52
CA SER A 476 -15.32 25.35 12.10
C SER A 476 -16.26 24.54 13.00
N HIS A 477 -16.69 25.09 14.13
CA HIS A 477 -17.66 24.49 15.04
C HIS A 477 -18.97 25.28 15.02
N GLU A 478 -20.01 24.71 14.38
CA GLU A 478 -21.36 24.96 14.86
C GLU A 478 -21.41 24.54 16.34
N LYS A 479 -21.67 25.54 17.22
CA LYS A 479 -22.09 25.42 18.62
C LYS A 479 -21.94 24.01 19.22
N SER A 480 -20.75 23.68 19.70
CA SER A 480 -20.57 22.57 20.65
C SER A 480 -19.87 23.12 21.88
N ASP A 481 -20.43 22.78 23.05
CA ASP A 481 -20.27 23.35 24.40
C ASP A 481 -18.86 23.42 25.03
N VAL A 482 -17.80 23.62 24.25
CA VAL A 482 -16.42 23.67 24.79
C VAL A 482 -16.10 25.03 25.44
N CYS A 483 -16.74 26.11 25.02
CA CYS A 483 -16.49 27.45 25.57
C CYS A 483 -17.25 27.76 26.87
N ALA A 484 -18.19 26.93 27.31
CA ALA A 484 -18.99 27.20 28.52
C ALA A 484 -18.22 26.99 29.83
N ASN A 485 -17.13 26.21 29.83
CA ASN A 485 -16.39 25.87 31.06
C ASN A 485 -15.21 26.81 31.40
N HIS A 486 -14.89 27.79 30.57
CA HIS A 486 -13.83 28.77 30.87
C HIS A 486 -14.33 30.18 30.57
N GLY A 487 -15.01 30.78 31.56
CA GLY A 487 -15.70 32.06 31.45
C GLY A 487 -14.85 33.20 30.92
N VAL A 488 -14.94 33.46 29.61
CA VAL A 488 -14.35 34.64 28.96
C VAL A 488 -15.47 35.42 28.27
N THR A 489 -15.78 36.58 28.81
CA THR A 489 -16.76 37.54 28.27
C THR A 489 -16.09 38.37 27.16
N VAL A 490 -16.61 38.37 25.94
CA VAL A 490 -16.09 39.21 24.84
C VAL A 490 -16.98 40.44 24.66
N GLY A 491 -16.42 41.62 24.92
CA GLY A 491 -17.06 42.91 24.72
C GLY A 491 -17.10 43.34 23.24
N LYS A 492 -18.21 43.98 22.85
CA LYS A 492 -18.42 44.61 21.53
C LYS A 492 -17.68 45.96 21.44
N SER A 493 -16.98 46.23 20.34
CA SER A 493 -16.76 47.61 19.84
C SER A 493 -16.23 47.58 18.39
N MET A 494 -17.07 47.95 17.41
CA MET A 494 -17.13 49.23 16.65
C MET A 494 -16.28 49.23 15.36
N ALA A 495 -16.97 49.56 14.27
CA ALA A 495 -16.49 49.64 12.91
C ALA A 495 -15.71 50.95 12.65
N MET A 496 -14.68 50.90 11.80
CA MET A 496 -14.16 52.09 11.12
C MET A 496 -13.54 51.76 9.76
N GLU A 497 -13.59 52.75 8.87
CA GLU A 497 -13.43 52.72 7.42
C GLU A 497 -11.98 52.51 6.92
N ILE A 498 -11.87 52.06 5.66
CA ILE A 498 -10.65 51.63 4.95
C ILE A 498 -9.98 52.79 4.21
N PRO A 499 -8.63 52.93 4.29
CA PRO A 499 -7.87 53.45 3.15
C PRO A 499 -6.59 52.65 2.74
N LYS A 500 -6.48 52.43 1.42
CA LYS A 500 -5.34 52.22 0.49
C LYS A 500 -4.03 51.47 0.90
N ARG A 501 -3.99 50.21 0.45
CA ARG A 501 -2.89 49.37 -0.10
C ARG A 501 -1.51 50.03 -0.35
N ASN A 502 -0.54 49.74 0.51
CA ASN A 502 0.60 48.84 0.22
C ASN A 502 1.81 49.05 1.15
N GLU A 503 1.89 50.16 1.90
CA GLU A 503 2.95 50.37 2.91
C GLU A 503 2.47 50.18 4.36
N GLU A 504 1.15 50.22 4.60
CA GLU A 504 0.57 49.97 5.92
C GLU A 504 0.39 48.49 6.22
N ALA A 505 0.34 47.60 5.22
CA ALA A 505 0.29 46.15 5.45
C ALA A 505 1.53 45.62 6.20
N GLU A 506 2.70 46.26 6.01
CA GLU A 506 3.91 45.96 6.79
C GLU A 506 3.84 46.52 8.23
N ARG A 507 3.19 47.67 8.45
CA ARG A 507 3.11 48.35 9.76
C ARG A 507 1.92 47.93 10.63
N GLU A 508 0.85 47.44 10.00
CA GLU A 508 -0.37 46.97 10.65
C GLU A 508 -0.18 45.53 11.17
N MET A 509 0.75 44.78 10.56
CA MET A 509 1.22 43.50 11.05
C MET A 509 2.03 43.61 12.36
N ASP A 510 2.70 44.75 12.60
CA ASP A 510 3.44 45.02 13.85
C ASP A 510 2.51 45.46 15.02
N ARG A 511 1.30 45.96 14.74
CA ARG A 511 0.40 46.55 15.76
C ARG A 511 -0.67 45.60 16.32
N LEU A 512 -0.93 44.45 15.70
CA LEU A 512 -1.92 43.46 16.17
C LEU A 512 -1.33 42.56 17.27
N HIS A 513 -0.98 43.18 18.40
CA HIS A 513 -0.67 42.51 19.66
C HIS A 513 -1.96 42.23 20.46
N CYS A 514 -2.02 41.03 21.06
CA CYS A 514 -2.85 40.62 22.22
C CYS A 514 -4.09 39.70 21.96
N SER A 515 -4.00 38.43 22.41
CA SER A 515 -4.91 37.76 23.38
C SER A 515 -5.16 36.23 23.18
N HIS A 516 -4.44 35.43 23.98
CA HIS A 516 -4.58 34.06 24.54
C HIS A 516 -4.97 32.77 23.76
N MET A 517 -3.98 31.85 23.65
CA MET A 517 -3.95 30.38 23.54
C MET A 517 -2.55 29.89 23.11
N CYS A 518 -1.85 29.20 24.00
CA CYS A 518 -0.56 28.59 23.70
C CYS A 518 -0.68 27.54 22.58
N PHE A 519 0.35 27.39 21.75
CA PHE A 519 0.46 26.27 20.80
C PHE A 519 0.37 24.90 21.50
N SER A 520 0.67 24.85 22.82
CA SER A 520 0.45 23.69 23.68
C SER A 520 -1.03 23.36 23.94
N CYS A 521 -1.97 24.22 23.52
CA CYS A 521 -3.41 24.04 23.73
C CYS A 521 -4.19 23.63 22.47
N LEU A 522 -3.58 23.53 21.27
CA LEU A 522 -4.18 22.72 20.20
C LEU A 522 -3.96 21.25 20.56
N HIS A 523 -4.84 20.72 21.38
CA HIS A 523 -4.88 19.28 21.62
C HIS A 523 -5.15 18.61 20.26
N LEU A 524 -4.11 18.13 19.57
CA LEU A 524 -4.25 17.15 18.49
C LEU A 524 -5.05 15.92 18.95
N ASP A 525 -5.17 15.73 20.27
CA ASP A 525 -6.01 14.76 20.97
C ASP A 525 -7.51 15.14 20.98
N THR A 526 -7.86 16.44 20.90
CA THR A 526 -9.25 16.92 20.77
C THR A 526 -9.78 16.88 19.34
N LEU A 527 -8.91 16.62 18.35
CA LEU A 527 -9.35 16.00 17.10
C LEU A 527 -9.80 14.58 17.46
N ARG A 528 -11.00 14.50 18.09
CA ARG A 528 -11.75 13.27 18.34
C ARG A 528 -11.51 12.40 17.13
N THR A 529 -11.04 11.18 17.35
CA THR A 529 -11.02 10.07 16.41
C THR A 529 -12.18 10.26 15.43
N MET A 530 -11.89 10.87 14.28
CA MET A 530 -12.91 11.27 13.33
C MET A 530 -13.44 9.94 12.81
N ARG A 531 -14.64 9.58 13.26
CA ARG A 531 -15.10 8.17 13.37
C ARG A 531 -15.16 7.37 12.07
N SER A 532 -15.18 8.02 10.91
CA SER A 532 -15.14 7.29 9.65
C SER A 532 -13.70 6.90 9.29
N ARG A 533 -13.42 5.60 9.37
CA ARG A 533 -12.19 4.94 8.88
C ARG A 533 -12.05 5.11 7.36
N HIS A 534 -13.19 5.32 6.69
CA HIS A 534 -13.28 5.61 5.26
C HIS A 534 -13.42 7.11 5.03
N ARG A 535 -12.61 7.63 4.12
CA ARG A 535 -12.55 9.05 3.76
C ARG A 535 -12.80 9.21 2.28
N SER A 536 -13.41 10.32 1.91
CA SER A 536 -13.58 10.62 0.48
C SER A 536 -12.22 10.77 -0.20
N ARG A 537 -12.15 10.44 -1.49
CA ARG A 537 -10.93 10.62 -2.28
C ARG A 537 -10.39 12.06 -2.19
N GLY A 538 -11.29 13.05 -2.18
CA GLY A 538 -10.92 14.47 -2.04
C GLY A 538 -10.25 14.80 -0.69
N GLU A 539 -10.71 14.18 0.41
CA GLU A 539 -10.07 14.32 1.72
C GLU A 539 -8.67 13.70 1.73
N MET A 540 -8.49 12.51 1.12
CA MET A 540 -7.16 11.88 1.06
C MET A 540 -6.18 12.61 0.15
N GLU A 541 -6.65 13.22 -0.94
CA GLU A 541 -5.81 14.09 -1.77
C GLU A 541 -5.34 15.33 -0.97
N GLN A 542 -6.20 15.92 -0.14
CA GLN A 542 -5.81 17.02 0.76
C GLN A 542 -4.82 16.58 1.83
N VAL A 543 -5.08 15.46 2.51
CA VAL A 543 -4.17 14.94 3.54
C VAL A 543 -2.81 14.63 2.93
N THR A 544 -2.76 14.05 1.73
CA THR A 544 -1.50 13.82 1.00
C THR A 544 -0.75 15.12 0.72
N ALA A 545 -1.44 16.15 0.23
CA ALA A 545 -0.82 17.46 -0.01
C ALA A 545 -0.28 18.08 1.29
N LEU A 546 -1.05 18.02 2.40
CA LEU A 546 -0.62 18.50 3.71
C LEU A 546 0.61 17.76 4.23
N ARG A 547 0.65 16.43 4.10
CA ARG A 547 1.79 15.62 4.51
C ARG A 547 3.05 15.99 3.74
N ASN A 548 2.94 16.23 2.44
CA ASN A 548 4.06 16.70 1.64
C ASN A 548 4.52 18.10 2.07
N ILE A 549 3.61 19.03 2.38
CA ILE A 549 3.97 20.36 2.90
C ILE A 549 4.73 20.24 4.22
N VAL A 550 4.19 19.50 5.19
CA VAL A 550 4.81 19.34 6.51
C VAL A 550 6.17 18.64 6.41
N LYS A 551 6.31 17.64 5.52
CA LYS A 551 7.59 17.00 5.23
C LYS A 551 8.64 18.01 4.74
N GLN A 552 8.28 18.93 3.83
CA GLN A 552 9.18 19.99 3.39
C GLN A 552 9.53 20.95 4.54
N CYS A 553 8.58 21.29 5.41
CA CYS A 553 8.84 22.10 6.61
C CYS A 553 9.84 21.42 7.57
N CYS A 554 9.68 20.11 7.84
CA CYS A 554 10.64 19.34 8.63
C CYS A 554 12.04 19.40 8.00
N GLN A 555 12.12 19.19 6.68
CA GLN A 555 13.39 19.23 5.95
C GLN A 555 14.06 20.61 6.05
N VAL A 556 13.31 21.71 5.89
CA VAL A 556 13.83 23.06 6.13
C VAL A 556 14.35 23.20 7.56
N SER A 557 13.59 22.74 8.56
CA SER A 557 13.99 22.77 9.97
C SER A 557 15.33 22.08 10.23
N SER A 558 15.47 20.82 9.78
CA SER A 558 16.71 20.07 9.93
C SER A 558 17.89 20.76 9.25
N GLN A 559 17.71 21.26 8.01
CA GLN A 559 18.76 21.97 7.29
C GLN A 559 19.20 23.26 7.99
N VAL A 560 18.25 24.03 8.55
CA VAL A 560 18.55 25.26 9.29
C VAL A 560 19.31 24.94 10.58
N LEU A 561 18.85 23.97 11.37
CA LEU A 561 19.48 23.59 12.64
C LEU A 561 20.92 23.10 12.42
N GLU A 562 21.12 22.15 11.49
CA GLU A 562 22.43 21.60 11.17
C GLU A 562 23.40 22.71 10.69
N ARG A 563 22.93 23.54 9.75
CA ARG A 563 23.74 24.59 9.16
C ARG A 563 24.10 25.67 10.16
N THR A 564 23.15 26.07 10.99
CA THR A 564 23.40 27.14 11.96
C THR A 564 24.39 26.68 13.02
N LYS A 565 24.26 25.45 13.50
CA LYS A 565 25.24 24.82 14.40
C LYS A 565 26.64 24.82 13.77
N ARG A 566 26.77 24.35 12.52
CA ARG A 566 28.05 24.31 11.81
C ARG A 566 28.66 25.70 11.58
N ARG A 567 27.86 26.68 11.13
CA ARG A 567 28.34 28.04 10.84
C ARG A 567 28.70 28.80 12.11
N TYR A 568 27.98 28.58 13.20
CA TYR A 568 28.32 29.14 14.50
C TYR A 568 29.67 28.61 15.02
N GLN A 569 29.93 27.31 14.89
CA GLN A 569 31.23 26.73 15.25
C GLN A 569 32.38 27.33 14.41
N GLN A 570 32.18 27.49 13.11
CA GLN A 570 33.18 28.14 12.23
C GLN A 570 33.37 29.62 12.57
N TRP A 571 32.31 30.30 13.02
CA TRP A 571 32.39 31.68 13.51
C TRP A 571 33.26 31.77 14.76
N LEU A 572 33.04 30.90 15.75
CA LEU A 572 33.83 30.84 16.99
C LEU A 572 35.31 30.56 16.70
N LYS A 573 35.60 29.65 15.76
CA LYS A 573 36.97 29.33 15.33
C LYS A 573 37.61 30.38 14.40
N LYS A 574 36.88 31.44 14.05
CA LYS A 574 37.29 32.49 13.10
C LYS A 574 37.65 31.97 11.70
N GLU A 575 37.08 30.84 11.30
CA GLU A 575 37.35 30.15 10.03
C GLU A 575 36.53 30.69 8.85
N LEU A 576 35.51 31.52 9.11
CA LEU A 576 34.66 32.10 8.06
C LEU A 576 35.37 33.27 7.36
N HIS A 577 35.49 33.25 6.04
CA HIS A 577 35.99 34.42 5.29
C HIS A 577 34.90 35.50 5.12
N SER A 578 35.27 36.72 4.69
CA SER A 578 34.37 37.90 4.64
C SER A 578 33.02 37.62 3.94
N ARG A 579 33.05 37.05 2.73
CA ARG A 579 31.82 36.66 1.99
C ARG A 579 30.96 35.64 2.74
N GLN A 580 31.57 34.64 3.40
CA GLN A 580 30.84 33.65 4.20
C GLN A 580 30.21 34.27 5.46
N ARG A 581 30.89 35.22 6.10
CA ARG A 581 30.32 35.98 7.22
C ARG A 581 29.08 36.77 6.80
N LYS A 582 29.13 37.44 5.63
CA LYS A 582 27.98 38.16 5.07
C LYS A 582 26.80 37.23 4.79
N THR A 583 27.05 36.07 4.20
CA THR A 583 25.98 35.07 3.95
C THR A 583 25.41 34.51 5.26
N TYR A 584 26.25 34.26 6.26
CA TYR A 584 25.79 33.78 7.57
C TYR A 584 24.97 34.82 8.32
N SER A 585 25.35 36.10 8.30
CA SER A 585 24.52 37.19 8.83
C SER A 585 23.19 37.30 8.09
N THR A 586 23.19 37.25 6.75
CA THR A 586 21.95 37.28 5.96
C THR A 586 21.00 36.13 6.33
N MET A 587 21.56 34.94 6.57
CA MET A 587 20.83 33.76 7.04
C MET A 587 20.21 34.00 8.40
N VAL A 588 21.01 34.38 9.40
CA VAL A 588 20.58 34.64 10.79
C VAL A 588 19.45 35.68 10.82
N ASP A 589 19.59 36.76 10.07
CA ASP A 589 18.57 37.81 9.93
C ASP A 589 17.26 37.31 9.27
N SER A 590 17.32 36.22 8.50
CA SER A 590 16.13 35.63 7.84
C SER A 590 15.37 34.65 8.74
N LEU A 591 16.02 34.12 9.79
CA LEU A 591 15.47 33.03 10.60
C LEU A 591 14.16 33.39 11.32
N PRO A 592 13.97 34.59 11.93
CA PRO A 592 12.73 34.90 12.63
C PRO A 592 11.51 34.86 11.71
N ARG A 593 11.61 35.45 10.51
CA ARG A 593 10.54 35.47 9.51
C ARG A 593 10.26 34.07 8.96
N LEU A 594 11.31 33.30 8.68
CA LEU A 594 11.17 31.93 8.21
C LEU A 594 10.51 31.04 9.28
N HIS A 595 10.97 31.11 10.53
CA HIS A 595 10.39 30.40 11.66
C HIS A 595 8.89 30.70 11.84
N PHE A 596 8.51 31.98 11.80
CA PHE A 596 7.10 32.38 11.86
C PHE A 596 6.28 31.80 10.71
N THR A 597 6.81 31.86 9.48
CA THR A 597 6.14 31.34 8.28
C THR A 597 5.91 29.84 8.35
N LEU A 598 6.90 29.08 8.82
CA LEU A 598 6.78 27.63 9.02
C LEU A 598 5.75 27.31 10.11
N LYS A 599 5.75 28.02 11.25
CA LYS A 599 4.72 27.85 12.29
C LYS A 599 3.31 28.15 11.79
N MET A 600 3.13 29.22 11.02
CA MET A 600 1.85 29.55 10.38
C MET A 600 1.40 28.47 9.39
N THR A 601 2.35 27.85 8.68
CA THR A 601 2.07 26.73 7.79
C THR A 601 1.57 25.50 8.56
N LEU A 602 2.17 25.19 9.72
CA LEU A 602 1.71 24.11 10.60
C LEU A 602 0.32 24.41 11.18
N CYS A 603 0.07 25.65 11.64
CA CYS A 603 -1.26 26.09 12.05
C CYS A 603 -2.31 25.88 10.96
N MET A 604 -1.98 26.26 9.72
CA MET A 604 -2.84 26.07 8.56
C MET A 604 -3.12 24.57 8.35
N ALA A 605 -2.11 23.71 8.46
CA ALA A 605 -2.29 22.26 8.33
C ALA A 605 -3.24 21.69 9.38
N VAL A 606 -3.15 22.15 10.63
CA VAL A 606 -4.07 21.74 11.71
C VAL A 606 -5.49 22.28 11.45
N ALA A 607 -5.63 23.52 10.99
CA ALA A 607 -6.94 24.07 10.63
C ALA A 607 -7.61 23.27 9.50
N PHE A 608 -6.85 22.89 8.45
CA PHE A 608 -7.38 22.03 7.40
C PHE A 608 -7.78 20.65 7.93
N LEU A 609 -6.99 20.06 8.83
CA LEU A 609 -7.34 18.80 9.50
C LEU A 609 -8.66 18.90 10.29
N HIS A 610 -8.89 19.99 11.04
CA HIS A 610 -10.15 20.22 11.76
C HIS A 610 -11.35 20.40 10.81
N SER A 611 -11.11 20.90 9.60
CA SER A 611 -12.17 21.13 8.59
C SER A 611 -12.56 19.89 7.77
N LEU A 612 -11.83 18.77 7.93
CA LEU A 612 -12.18 17.50 7.29
C LEU A 612 -13.58 17.04 7.75
N GLY A 613 -14.35 16.39 6.89
CA GLY A 613 -15.74 15.99 7.17
C GLY A 613 -16.83 17.06 7.04
N ASN A 614 -16.52 18.36 7.05
CA ASN A 614 -17.50 19.46 7.00
C ASN A 614 -17.53 20.22 5.65
N SER A 615 -16.91 19.69 4.60
CA SER A 615 -16.66 20.41 3.35
C SER A 615 -17.41 19.83 2.14
N HIS A 616 -17.95 20.67 1.26
CA HIS A 616 -18.53 20.26 -0.03
C HIS A 616 -17.46 20.08 -1.13
N THR A 617 -17.77 19.34 -2.20
CA THR A 617 -16.86 18.99 -3.33
C THR A 617 -16.13 20.19 -3.94
N THR A 618 -16.79 21.34 -4.08
CA THR A 618 -16.20 22.58 -4.62
C THR A 618 -15.15 23.19 -3.69
N ARG A 619 -15.37 23.13 -2.37
CA ARG A 619 -14.42 23.55 -1.33
C ARG A 619 -13.15 22.69 -1.39
N PHE A 620 -13.29 21.38 -1.63
CA PHE A 620 -12.15 20.46 -1.75
C PHE A 620 -11.19 20.83 -2.90
N GLN A 621 -11.74 21.09 -4.09
CA GLN A 621 -10.93 21.44 -5.26
C GLN A 621 -10.18 22.76 -5.09
N ARG A 622 -10.82 23.76 -4.45
CA ARG A 622 -10.18 25.04 -4.16
C ARG A 622 -9.05 24.89 -3.14
N ASN A 623 -9.32 24.20 -2.04
CA ASN A 623 -8.32 23.91 -1.01
C ASN A 623 -7.08 23.23 -1.61
N ILE A 624 -7.26 22.25 -2.50
CA ILE A 624 -6.13 21.60 -3.18
C ILE A 624 -5.32 22.59 -4.03
N LYS A 625 -5.94 23.54 -4.74
CA LYS A 625 -5.19 24.57 -5.51
C LYS A 625 -4.32 25.43 -4.59
N THR A 626 -4.86 25.85 -3.45
CA THR A 626 -4.12 26.60 -2.43
C THR A 626 -2.97 25.75 -1.87
N LEU A 627 -3.25 24.52 -1.45
CA LEU A 627 -2.25 23.59 -0.91
C LEU A 627 -1.12 23.31 -1.92
N ARG A 628 -1.42 23.16 -3.22
CA ARG A 628 -0.40 23.01 -4.26
C ARG A 628 0.54 24.22 -4.35
N THR A 629 0.00 25.43 -4.15
CA THR A 629 0.81 26.66 -4.17
C THR A 629 1.70 26.74 -2.93
N VAL A 630 1.15 26.40 -1.76
CA VAL A 630 1.91 26.33 -0.49
C VAL A 630 3.00 25.25 -0.58
N LEU A 631 2.68 24.07 -1.13
CA LEU A 631 3.63 22.98 -1.36
C LEU A 631 4.80 23.43 -2.22
N ARG A 632 4.53 24.09 -3.36
CA ARG A 632 5.59 24.64 -4.22
C ARG A 632 6.49 25.63 -3.47
N CYS A 633 5.92 26.48 -2.61
CA CYS A 633 6.72 27.39 -1.78
C CYS A 633 7.59 26.60 -0.79
N ALA A 634 7.04 25.59 -0.13
CA ALA A 634 7.77 24.76 0.83
C ALA A 634 8.92 23.97 0.16
N GLU A 635 8.69 23.39 -1.03
CA GLU A 635 9.71 22.73 -1.85
C GLU A 635 10.83 23.70 -2.24
N ASN A 636 10.49 24.92 -2.66
CA ASN A 636 11.46 25.97 -2.97
C ASN A 636 12.26 26.38 -1.73
N LEU A 637 11.63 26.51 -0.56
CA LEU A 637 12.33 26.79 0.69
C LEU A 637 13.34 25.68 0.99
N ALA A 638 12.92 24.41 0.99
CA ALA A 638 13.78 23.25 1.24
C ALA A 638 14.95 23.15 0.24
N HIS A 639 14.72 23.57 -1.00
CA HIS A 639 15.74 23.66 -2.03
C HIS A 639 16.77 24.77 -1.75
N HIS A 640 16.31 25.98 -1.40
CA HIS A 640 17.20 27.14 -1.20
C HIS A 640 17.94 27.09 0.14
N THR A 641 17.37 26.47 1.17
CA THR A 641 18.02 26.25 2.48
C THR A 641 19.06 25.13 2.46
N ASN A 642 19.05 24.29 1.42
CA ASN A 642 20.01 23.20 1.24
C ASN A 642 21.47 23.71 1.43
N PRO A 643 22.31 22.97 2.17
CA PRO A 643 23.71 23.34 2.41
C PRO A 643 24.50 23.73 1.15
N GLU A 644 24.29 23.02 0.04
CA GLU A 644 25.00 23.19 -1.23
C GLU A 644 24.59 24.45 -2.00
N LYS A 645 23.30 24.84 -1.94
CA LYS A 645 22.78 25.99 -2.69
C LYS A 645 22.98 27.31 -1.97
N ASN A 646 22.64 27.35 -0.67
CA ASN A 646 22.89 28.49 0.22
C ASN A 646 22.33 29.85 -0.25
N ARG A 647 21.08 29.88 -0.76
CA ARG A 647 20.51 31.09 -1.37
C ARG A 647 19.53 31.81 -0.44
N TRP A 648 20.05 32.45 0.60
CA TRP A 648 19.22 33.10 1.63
C TRP A 648 18.44 34.33 1.17
N HIS A 649 18.85 34.96 0.07
CA HIS A 649 18.03 35.99 -0.57
C HIS A 649 16.74 35.38 -1.16
N ASP A 650 16.87 34.29 -1.91
CA ASP A 650 15.72 33.55 -2.47
C ASP A 650 14.82 33.02 -1.34
N VAL A 651 15.40 32.53 -0.23
CA VAL A 651 14.63 32.13 0.96
C VAL A 651 13.74 33.27 1.47
N ARG A 652 14.25 34.50 1.58
CA ARG A 652 13.43 35.66 2.00
C ARG A 652 12.29 35.93 1.02
N CYS A 653 12.56 35.90 -0.28
CA CYS A 653 11.53 36.12 -1.32
C CYS A 653 10.43 35.07 -1.27
N VAL A 654 10.79 33.78 -1.19
CA VAL A 654 9.83 32.67 -1.11
C VAL A 654 9.06 32.72 0.21
N THR A 655 9.70 33.11 1.31
CA THR A 655 9.04 33.28 2.62
C THR A 655 7.93 34.34 2.53
N LEU A 656 8.18 35.46 1.86
CA LEU A 656 7.17 36.52 1.66
C LEU A 656 6.01 36.05 0.76
N GLN A 657 6.34 35.34 -0.32
CA GLN A 657 5.34 34.74 -1.22
C GLN A 657 4.45 33.74 -0.47
N MET A 658 5.05 32.89 0.37
CA MET A 658 4.34 31.90 1.16
C MET A 658 3.40 32.58 2.16
N ASN A 659 3.86 33.62 2.87
CA ASN A 659 3.03 34.39 3.79
C ASN A 659 1.82 35.03 3.11
N THR A 660 1.99 35.56 1.90
CA THR A 660 0.89 36.11 1.10
C THR A 660 -0.13 35.03 0.76
N THR A 661 0.35 33.86 0.32
CA THR A 661 -0.51 32.70 0.00
C THR A 661 -1.27 32.20 1.23
N LEU A 662 -0.60 32.11 2.39
CA LEU A 662 -1.22 31.72 3.66
C LEU A 662 -2.28 32.73 4.10
N HIS A 663 -2.01 34.04 3.94
CA HIS A 663 -2.95 35.10 4.25
C HIS A 663 -4.22 35.00 3.38
N ASP A 664 -4.06 34.84 2.07
CA ASP A 664 -5.18 34.70 1.14
C ASP A 664 -6.01 33.45 1.43
N ALA A 665 -5.36 32.34 1.81
CA ALA A 665 -6.03 31.12 2.24
C ALA A 665 -6.93 31.35 3.46
N VAL A 666 -6.48 32.14 4.44
CA VAL A 666 -7.26 32.47 5.64
C VAL A 666 -8.41 33.42 5.32
N HIS A 667 -8.17 34.45 4.52
CA HIS A 667 -9.17 35.47 4.18
C HIS A 667 -10.32 34.93 3.33
N HIS A 668 -10.03 34.03 2.40
CA HIS A 668 -11.06 33.43 1.56
C HIS A 668 -11.99 32.50 2.35
N THR A 669 -11.48 31.79 3.35
CA THR A 669 -12.30 30.96 4.24
C THR A 669 -13.32 31.81 5.03
N ARG A 670 -12.96 33.04 5.40
CA ARG A 670 -13.84 33.97 6.15
C ARG A 670 -14.97 34.62 5.34
N LEU A 671 -14.80 34.78 4.03
CA LEU A 671 -15.77 35.48 3.17
C LEU A 671 -16.92 34.58 2.69
N GLU A 672 -16.77 33.26 2.80
CA GLU A 672 -17.76 32.28 2.32
C GLU A 672 -18.65 31.72 3.44
N GLU A 673 -18.28 31.95 4.71
CA GLU A 673 -19.08 31.58 5.89
C GLU A 673 -20.01 32.73 6.35
N ARG A 674 -19.98 33.87 5.64
CA ARG A 674 -20.96 34.97 5.73
C ARG A 674 -21.88 34.94 4.52
#